data_AF-A0A7V9G8N6-F1
#
_entry.id   AF-A0A7V9G8N6-F1
#
_cell.length_a   1.000
_cell.length_b   1.000
_cell.length_c   1.000
_cell.angle_alpha   90.00
_cell.angle_beta   90.00
_cell.angle_gamma   90.00
#
_symmetry.space_group_name_H-M   'P 1'
#
loop_
_entity.id
_entity.type
_entity.pdbx_description
1 polymer ?
#
loop_
_entity_poly.entity_id
_entity_poly.type
_entity_poly.pdbx_seq_one_letter_code
_entity_poly.pdbx_strand_id
1 'polypeptide(L)'
;MMGAPVFGANAKWDGGGGDLIWNDALNWTRNQLPGINDNITFDSAGIATATTITLGASQSARSLQFTTTKPVTVVGAAGQVLTIRNGITVSLGKETIAADIALSQNNLWSVASGTSLTVVGNVSLGNRSLTITDNGTASISGVISGTGALVVNGGGAGLMTLSGASTYSGTTSVLDGTVVIATNAPSGAAGALGNAASAVLVGDTLGSGNAALLTSGAVTIGRVLTVQAGNTGTATLGGSTATASTFSGAITLGKSVMLTAAAGGQATFSGVITDGAGAFGVTKTGAGTVVLGAANTYDGATTISAGTVLVTNVAGSATGTGAVSVASGATLGGTGIIAGALSVASGGTLSPGLPGAVGTLTVGGAVTLSAGSRYVAQIAGVSAGQYDRVNAASVTISAATLVLANTSAVTGTIFTMFTGAVTGTFAGLAEATSFPSGGRLLRISYVGGVTLTDLGPTPLPNIATVSPNVGYTLGGTTVTLSGYNLDTTSSVTIGGVTAAIVSTSLTSAVVTTGAHAVGLVDVVLTNAFGTTTATAAYTYQLPPLTITANDRIRAYGAANPTLTYTLVGLLGADTEATALATPVTTATIATTANVVGVYPITVGGATSFTYAITFVDGNLAIDPAPLTIAAANKAKLQGAVNPALTYAVTGFVNGDTEASAFSTPVLIATTAVTASIVGTYPITVSDASANNYAITFVDATMWVVAPAPLPTITSISPNSGPALGGQTVTITGTNLDGAITDLFGGAAATVVTISTTSVVVVTPAHALGLVNVVVTTP
;
A
#
# COMPACT_ATOMS: atom_id res chain seq x y z
N MET A 1 13.65 -80.75 65.63
CA MET A 1 12.49 -80.10 64.98
C MET A 1 12.34 -78.69 65.53
N MET A 2 12.81 -77.69 64.81
CA MET A 2 12.36 -76.29 64.90
C MET A 2 12.38 -75.76 63.47
N GLY A 3 11.25 -75.18 63.06
CA GLY A 3 10.77 -75.16 61.68
C GLY A 3 11.61 -74.36 60.70
N ALA A 4 11.56 -74.81 59.45
CA ALA A 4 12.00 -74.07 58.28
C ALA A 4 11.33 -72.69 58.24
N PRO A 5 12.07 -71.60 57.96
CA PRO A 5 11.44 -70.34 57.61
C PRO A 5 10.73 -70.51 56.26
N VAL A 6 9.43 -70.23 56.27
CA VAL A 6 8.58 -70.11 55.09
C VAL A 6 9.18 -69.05 54.17
N PHE A 7 9.72 -69.48 53.02
CA PHE A 7 10.35 -68.60 52.04
C PHE A 7 9.29 -67.89 51.18
N GLY A 8 9.06 -66.62 51.49
CA GLY A 8 8.26 -65.69 50.68
C GLY A 8 7.73 -64.50 51.47
N ALA A 9 8.53 -63.89 52.34
CA ALA A 9 8.08 -62.74 53.13
C ALA A 9 8.51 -61.42 52.47
N ASN A 10 7.61 -60.45 52.39
CA ASN A 10 7.96 -59.10 51.93
C ASN A 10 8.83 -58.43 53.01
N ALA A 11 9.97 -57.86 52.60
CA ALA A 11 10.81 -57.00 53.44
C ALA A 11 10.55 -55.54 53.06
N LYS A 12 10.37 -54.69 54.06
CA LYS A 12 10.07 -53.27 53.86
C LYS A 12 11.16 -52.43 54.50
N TRP A 13 11.66 -51.47 53.73
CA TRP A 13 12.60 -50.47 54.23
C TRP A 13 11.86 -49.48 55.12
N ASP A 14 12.41 -49.18 56.29
CA ASP A 14 11.92 -48.10 57.17
C ASP A 14 13.01 -47.12 57.62
N GLY A 15 14.29 -47.42 57.38
CA GLY A 15 15.41 -46.57 57.76
C GLY A 15 15.58 -46.40 59.28
N GLY A 16 15.00 -47.30 60.09
CA GLY A 16 14.96 -47.19 61.56
C GLY A 16 16.32 -47.14 62.25
N GLY A 17 17.39 -47.63 61.62
CA GLY A 17 18.78 -47.60 62.11
C GLY A 17 19.49 -46.25 61.92
N GLY A 18 18.95 -45.37 61.06
CA GLY A 18 19.45 -44.02 60.83
C GLY A 18 20.74 -43.89 60.01
N ASP A 19 21.46 -44.99 59.75
CA ASP A 19 22.71 -45.00 58.96
C ASP A 19 22.47 -45.16 57.44
N LEU A 20 21.25 -45.55 57.03
CA LEU A 20 20.84 -45.83 55.65
C LEU A 20 21.68 -46.91 54.95
N ILE A 21 22.24 -47.84 55.70
CA ILE A 21 23.02 -48.98 55.20
C ILE A 21 22.10 -50.19 55.00
N TRP A 22 22.09 -50.76 53.81
CA TRP A 22 21.26 -51.93 53.49
C TRP A 22 21.52 -53.13 54.41
N ASN A 23 22.77 -53.27 54.81
CA ASN A 23 23.31 -54.34 55.65
C ASN A 23 23.13 -54.14 57.15
N ASP A 24 22.49 -53.05 57.57
CA ASP A 24 22.03 -52.92 58.95
C ASP A 24 20.60 -53.47 59.05
N ALA A 25 20.43 -54.49 59.89
CA ALA A 25 19.14 -55.10 60.15
C ALA A 25 18.12 -54.10 60.71
N LEU A 26 18.57 -53.06 61.43
CA LEU A 26 17.73 -52.03 62.04
C LEU A 26 17.02 -51.10 61.03
N ASN A 27 17.42 -51.10 59.76
CA ASN A 27 16.76 -50.32 58.69
C ASN A 27 15.58 -51.05 58.02
N TRP A 28 15.21 -52.22 58.54
CA TRP A 28 14.16 -53.07 58.01
C TRP A 28 13.08 -53.26 59.06
N THR A 29 11.81 -53.25 58.66
CA THR A 29 10.65 -53.35 59.58
C THR A 29 10.59 -54.60 60.45
N ARG A 30 11.42 -55.61 60.16
CA ARG A 30 11.53 -56.86 60.94
C ARG A 30 12.80 -56.96 61.77
N ASN A 31 13.65 -55.94 61.78
CA ASN A 31 15.00 -55.97 62.34
C ASN A 31 15.80 -57.19 61.85
N GLN A 32 15.65 -57.55 60.56
CA GLN A 32 16.27 -58.69 59.91
C GLN A 32 16.65 -58.33 58.48
N LEU A 33 17.82 -58.79 58.04
CA LEU A 33 18.29 -58.58 56.68
C LEU A 33 17.42 -59.35 55.67
N PRO A 34 17.05 -58.74 54.53
CA PRO A 34 16.32 -59.42 53.46
C PRO A 34 17.15 -60.55 52.85
N GLY A 35 16.47 -61.64 52.48
CA GLY A 35 17.06 -62.75 51.72
C GLY A 35 16.76 -62.68 50.22
N ILE A 36 17.42 -63.55 49.44
CA ILE A 36 17.21 -63.70 47.99
C ILE A 36 15.77 -64.06 47.56
N ASN A 37 14.94 -64.52 48.50
CA ASN A 37 13.55 -64.89 48.25
C ASN A 37 12.54 -63.81 48.65
N ASP A 38 13.00 -62.68 49.19
CA ASP A 38 12.14 -61.62 49.70
C ASP A 38 11.87 -60.55 48.62
N ASN A 39 10.63 -60.07 48.55
CA ASN A 39 10.30 -58.86 47.80
C ASN A 39 10.63 -57.66 48.67
N ILE A 40 11.43 -56.74 48.15
CA ILE A 40 11.88 -55.56 48.88
C ILE A 40 11.03 -54.37 48.47
N THR A 41 10.37 -53.74 49.44
CA THR A 41 9.49 -52.59 49.20
C THR A 41 10.08 -51.31 49.79
N PHE A 42 10.17 -50.28 48.95
CA PHE A 42 10.44 -48.89 49.31
C PHE A 42 9.14 -48.11 49.13
N ASP A 43 8.52 -47.67 50.22
CA ASP A 43 7.27 -46.91 50.18
C ASP A 43 7.38 -45.61 50.98
N SER A 44 6.35 -44.77 50.87
CA SER A 44 6.35 -43.44 51.49
C SER A 44 6.36 -43.46 53.02
N ALA A 45 6.06 -44.59 53.67
CA ALA A 45 6.14 -44.69 55.12
C ALA A 45 7.60 -44.86 55.58
N GLY A 46 8.42 -45.58 54.81
CA GLY A 46 9.85 -45.75 55.08
C GLY A 46 10.77 -44.73 54.41
N ILE A 47 10.27 -44.04 53.38
CA ILE A 47 11.02 -43.04 52.60
C ILE A 47 10.30 -41.69 52.72
N ALA A 48 10.52 -40.99 53.83
CA ALA A 48 9.92 -39.68 54.09
C ALA A 48 10.52 -38.55 53.24
N THR A 49 11.79 -38.68 52.87
CA THR A 49 12.57 -37.73 52.06
C THR A 49 13.35 -38.46 50.98
N ALA A 50 13.92 -37.73 50.01
CA ALA A 50 14.83 -38.34 49.04
C ALA A 50 15.99 -39.03 49.79
N THR A 51 16.25 -40.30 49.47
CA THR A 51 17.09 -41.18 50.30
C THR A 51 18.14 -41.87 49.46
N THR A 52 19.38 -41.86 49.94
CA THR A 52 20.49 -42.64 49.36
C THR A 52 20.79 -43.83 50.28
N ILE A 53 20.59 -45.04 49.78
CA ILE A 53 20.80 -46.30 50.49
C ILE A 53 22.11 -46.91 50.02
N THR A 54 23.02 -47.15 50.95
CA THR A 54 24.35 -47.72 50.62
C THR A 54 24.35 -49.23 50.84
N LEU A 55 24.83 -49.99 49.86
CA LEU A 55 25.12 -51.41 50.03
C LEU A 55 26.37 -51.56 50.93
N GLY A 56 26.24 -52.24 52.06
CA GLY A 56 27.37 -52.57 52.93
C GLY A 56 28.17 -53.79 52.43
N ALA A 57 27.54 -54.64 51.62
CA ALA A 57 28.14 -55.79 50.94
C ALA A 57 27.27 -56.19 49.73
N SER A 58 27.68 -57.17 48.92
CA SER A 58 26.83 -57.73 47.86
C SER A 58 25.53 -58.30 48.42
N GLN A 59 24.40 -57.90 47.83
CA GLN A 59 23.05 -58.22 48.30
C GLN A 59 22.28 -59.08 47.31
N SER A 60 21.18 -59.68 47.78
CA SER A 60 20.29 -60.47 46.94
C SER A 60 18.84 -60.21 47.31
N ALA A 61 17.96 -60.16 46.31
CA ALA A 61 16.53 -59.97 46.50
C ALA A 61 15.73 -60.74 45.44
N ARG A 62 14.48 -61.09 45.76
CA ARG A 62 13.55 -61.62 44.75
C ARG A 62 13.20 -60.51 43.79
N SER A 63 12.73 -59.38 44.30
CA SER A 63 12.41 -58.19 43.51
C SER A 63 12.58 -56.92 44.32
N LEU A 64 12.72 -55.78 43.63
CA LEU A 64 12.64 -54.45 44.23
C LEU A 64 11.33 -53.78 43.80
N GLN A 65 10.63 -53.14 44.72
CA GLN A 65 9.36 -52.47 44.49
C GLN A 65 9.42 -51.05 45.05
N PHE A 66 9.35 -50.05 44.19
CA PHE A 66 9.35 -48.64 44.53
C PHE A 66 7.94 -48.09 44.38
N THR A 67 7.33 -47.75 45.51
CA THR A 67 5.96 -47.25 45.63
C THR A 67 5.91 -45.91 46.36
N THR A 68 7.03 -45.19 46.35
CA THR A 68 7.19 -43.86 46.94
C THR A 68 7.27 -42.79 45.85
N THR A 69 6.83 -41.57 46.15
CA THR A 69 7.05 -40.40 45.27
C THR A 69 8.39 -39.72 45.52
N LYS A 70 9.08 -40.09 46.61
CA LYS A 70 10.38 -39.56 46.98
C LYS A 70 11.48 -40.38 46.29
N PRO A 71 12.45 -39.74 45.60
CA PRO A 71 13.52 -40.48 44.93
C PRO A 71 14.35 -41.33 45.89
N VAL A 72 14.59 -42.59 45.51
CA VAL A 72 15.51 -43.52 46.15
C VAL A 72 16.71 -43.75 45.23
N THR A 73 17.91 -43.63 45.81
CA THR A 73 19.16 -43.99 45.14
C THR A 73 19.82 -45.14 45.88
N VAL A 74 19.99 -46.29 45.23
CA VAL A 74 20.74 -47.42 45.80
C VAL A 74 22.17 -47.38 45.26
N VAL A 75 23.17 -47.28 46.12
CA VAL A 75 24.58 -47.13 45.74
C VAL A 75 25.39 -48.32 46.25
N GLY A 76 26.24 -48.90 45.40
CA GLY A 76 27.20 -49.92 45.78
C GLY A 76 28.64 -49.43 45.57
N ALA A 77 29.56 -49.86 46.43
CA ALA A 77 30.98 -49.72 46.16
C ALA A 77 31.40 -50.60 44.98
N ALA A 78 32.56 -50.31 44.37
CA ALA A 78 33.06 -51.09 43.24
C ALA A 78 33.14 -52.60 43.57
N GLY A 79 32.56 -53.43 42.71
CA GLY A 79 32.49 -54.88 42.88
C GLY A 79 31.39 -55.39 43.81
N GLN A 80 30.61 -54.51 44.44
CA GLN A 80 29.39 -54.93 45.14
C GLN A 80 28.25 -55.12 44.14
N VAL A 81 27.59 -56.28 44.24
CA VAL A 81 26.56 -56.70 43.30
C VAL A 81 25.22 -56.87 44.02
N LEU A 82 24.17 -56.35 43.42
CA LEU A 82 22.79 -56.61 43.78
C LEU A 82 22.22 -57.70 42.87
N THR A 83 22.08 -58.91 43.40
CA THR A 83 21.53 -60.04 42.64
C THR A 83 20.01 -60.04 42.69
N ILE A 84 19.34 -59.87 41.54
CA ILE A 84 17.88 -59.84 41.45
C ILE A 84 17.35 -61.09 40.77
N ARG A 85 16.37 -61.74 41.40
CA ARG A 85 15.79 -62.98 40.89
C ARG A 85 14.71 -62.75 39.84
N ASN A 86 13.74 -61.87 40.13
CA ASN A 86 12.49 -61.77 39.39
C ASN A 86 12.30 -60.42 38.71
N GLY A 87 12.67 -59.30 39.34
CA GLY A 87 12.45 -58.01 38.70
C GLY A 87 12.58 -56.77 39.56
N ILE A 88 12.32 -55.64 38.93
CA ILE A 88 12.29 -54.31 39.54
C ILE A 88 10.97 -53.65 39.11
N THR A 89 10.22 -53.11 40.05
CA THR A 89 8.97 -52.40 39.76
C THR A 89 9.08 -50.99 40.30
N VAL A 90 8.92 -50.00 39.43
CA VAL A 90 8.80 -48.58 39.81
C VAL A 90 7.36 -48.17 39.52
N SER A 91 6.56 -48.07 40.57
CA SER A 91 5.15 -47.67 40.48
C SER A 91 4.98 -46.16 40.66
N LEU A 92 5.86 -45.53 41.42
CA LEU A 92 5.89 -44.10 41.71
C LEU A 92 7.35 -43.63 41.75
N GLY A 93 7.58 -42.34 41.56
CA GLY A 93 8.89 -41.73 41.78
C GLY A 93 9.86 -41.80 40.59
N LYS A 94 11.14 -41.53 40.90
CA LYS A 94 12.25 -41.46 39.94
C LYS A 94 13.48 -42.03 40.62
N GLU A 95 13.77 -43.29 40.30
CA GLU A 95 14.66 -44.14 41.09
C GLU A 95 16.00 -44.32 40.40
N THR A 96 17.07 -44.45 41.18
CA THR A 96 18.42 -44.67 40.68
C THR A 96 19.07 -45.88 41.34
N ILE A 97 19.68 -46.76 40.55
CA ILE A 97 20.52 -47.86 41.02
C ILE A 97 21.94 -47.63 40.48
N ALA A 98 22.82 -47.17 41.36
CA ALA A 98 24.24 -46.97 41.12
C ALA A 98 25.08 -48.13 41.71
N ALA A 99 24.54 -49.35 41.69
CA ALA A 99 25.23 -50.58 42.02
C ALA A 99 25.20 -51.54 40.82
N ASP A 100 26.17 -52.45 40.72
CA ASP A 100 26.14 -53.50 39.71
C ASP A 100 24.96 -54.45 40.00
N ILE A 101 24.26 -54.88 38.95
CA ILE A 101 23.11 -55.79 39.03
C ILE A 101 23.49 -57.12 38.37
N ALA A 102 23.17 -58.23 39.01
CA ALA A 102 23.26 -59.56 38.40
C ALA A 102 21.89 -60.25 38.40
N LEU A 103 21.50 -60.82 37.26
CA LEU A 103 20.22 -61.53 37.15
C LEU A 103 20.40 -62.98 37.58
N SER A 104 19.55 -63.47 38.49
CA SER A 104 19.51 -64.87 38.93
C SER A 104 18.31 -65.69 38.40
N GLN A 105 17.36 -65.07 37.71
CA GLN A 105 16.42 -65.70 36.75
C GLN A 105 16.08 -64.68 35.65
N ASN A 106 15.13 -65.01 34.77
CA ASN A 106 14.56 -64.00 33.88
C ASN A 106 13.96 -62.89 34.72
N ASN A 107 14.27 -61.64 34.36
CA ASN A 107 13.83 -60.48 35.10
C ASN A 107 12.84 -59.65 34.29
N LEU A 108 11.79 -59.19 34.96
CA LEU A 108 10.84 -58.21 34.44
C LEU A 108 11.04 -56.88 35.17
N TRP A 109 11.44 -55.84 34.45
CA TRP A 109 11.54 -54.48 34.96
C TRP A 109 10.34 -53.67 34.48
N SER A 110 9.42 -53.37 35.39
CA SER A 110 8.18 -52.64 35.14
C SER A 110 8.35 -51.20 35.61
N VAL A 111 8.24 -50.24 34.70
CA VAL A 111 8.39 -48.80 35.01
C VAL A 111 7.11 -48.11 34.62
N ALA A 112 6.33 -47.67 35.61
CA ALA A 112 5.01 -47.09 35.38
C ALA A 112 5.08 -45.75 34.63
N SER A 113 4.00 -45.40 33.94
CA SER A 113 3.86 -44.14 33.22
C SER A 113 4.19 -42.93 34.11
N GLY A 114 5.03 -42.02 33.62
CA GLY A 114 5.46 -40.82 34.35
C GLY A 114 6.55 -41.04 35.42
N THR A 115 7.00 -42.29 35.60
CA THR A 115 8.10 -42.65 36.51
C THR A 115 9.39 -42.96 35.75
N SER A 116 10.50 -43.07 36.46
CA SER A 116 11.77 -43.46 35.84
C SER A 116 12.63 -44.41 36.67
N LEU A 117 13.36 -45.30 36.00
CA LEU A 117 14.42 -46.10 36.57
C LEU A 117 15.74 -45.79 35.85
N THR A 118 16.74 -45.30 36.58
CA THR A 118 18.10 -45.09 36.06
C THR A 118 19.05 -46.12 36.68
N VAL A 119 19.72 -46.91 35.84
CA VAL A 119 20.74 -47.87 36.27
C VAL A 119 22.10 -47.42 35.75
N VAL A 120 22.97 -47.02 36.67
CA VAL A 120 24.32 -46.55 36.35
C VAL A 120 25.35 -47.67 36.42
N GLY A 121 25.13 -48.65 37.31
CA GLY A 121 25.98 -49.83 37.43
C GLY A 121 25.83 -50.80 36.26
N ASN A 122 26.76 -51.75 36.16
CA ASN A 122 26.74 -52.77 35.13
C ASN A 122 25.59 -53.75 35.35
N VAL A 123 25.09 -54.35 34.27
CA VAL A 123 24.02 -55.35 34.33
C VAL A 123 24.53 -56.66 33.75
N SER A 124 24.73 -57.67 34.59
CA SER A 124 25.10 -59.02 34.18
C SER A 124 23.86 -59.89 33.97
N LEU A 125 23.56 -60.22 32.71
CA LEU A 125 22.43 -61.06 32.33
C LEU A 125 22.68 -62.54 32.62
N GLY A 126 23.93 -62.98 32.69
CA GLY A 126 24.26 -64.40 32.61
C GLY A 126 23.68 -65.00 31.32
N ASN A 127 22.85 -66.03 31.43
CA ASN A 127 22.10 -66.62 30.31
C ASN A 127 20.59 -66.30 30.34
N ARG A 128 20.19 -65.22 31.02
CA ARG A 128 18.78 -64.90 31.32
C ARG A 128 18.25 -63.77 30.45
N SER A 129 16.93 -63.65 30.35
CA SER A 129 16.29 -62.50 29.71
C SER A 129 16.07 -61.36 30.71
N LEU A 130 16.39 -60.14 30.29
CA LEU A 130 15.89 -58.91 30.89
C LEU A 130 14.78 -58.36 30.00
N THR A 131 13.56 -58.31 30.53
CA THR A 131 12.41 -57.68 29.88
C THR A 131 12.10 -56.36 30.58
N ILE A 132 12.05 -55.26 29.84
CA ILE A 132 11.58 -53.97 30.35
C ILE A 132 10.18 -53.69 29.80
N THR A 133 9.24 -53.34 30.66
CA THR A 133 7.81 -53.17 30.34
C THR A 133 7.25 -51.86 30.91
N ASP A 134 6.04 -51.54 30.45
CA ASP A 134 5.21 -50.40 30.84
C ASP A 134 5.74 -49.03 30.36
N ASN A 135 4.85 -48.03 30.40
CA ASN A 135 4.99 -46.75 29.68
C ASN A 135 5.92 -45.72 30.37
N GLY A 136 6.81 -46.14 31.25
CA GLY A 136 7.75 -45.28 31.95
C GLY A 136 9.08 -45.10 31.22
N THR A 137 10.04 -44.44 31.89
CA THR A 137 11.39 -44.21 31.33
C THR A 137 12.43 -45.07 32.04
N ALA A 138 13.11 -45.95 31.31
CA ALA A 138 14.28 -46.69 31.79
C ALA A 138 15.56 -46.14 31.16
N SER A 139 16.66 -46.07 31.91
CA SER A 139 17.98 -45.71 31.38
C SER A 139 19.03 -46.65 31.95
N ILE A 140 19.86 -47.24 31.09
CA ILE A 140 20.99 -48.08 31.50
C ILE A 140 22.27 -47.50 30.87
N SER A 141 23.14 -46.95 31.72
CA SER A 141 24.43 -46.42 31.29
C SER A 141 25.61 -47.33 31.57
N GLY A 142 25.45 -48.30 32.48
CA GLY A 142 26.45 -49.35 32.70
C GLY A 142 26.51 -50.35 31.56
N VAL A 143 27.57 -51.17 31.56
CA VAL A 143 27.76 -52.23 30.56
C VAL A 143 26.78 -53.37 30.82
N ILE A 144 26.01 -53.77 29.81
CA ILE A 144 25.21 -54.99 29.83
C ILE A 144 26.08 -56.14 29.30
N SER A 145 26.14 -57.27 30.01
CA SER A 145 27.02 -58.41 29.67
C SER A 145 26.31 -59.76 29.82
N GLY A 146 26.88 -60.82 29.22
CA GLY A 146 26.36 -62.19 29.27
C GLY A 146 25.85 -62.72 27.92
N THR A 147 25.31 -63.94 27.91
CA THR A 147 24.69 -64.57 26.73
C THR A 147 23.17 -64.43 26.70
N GLY A 148 22.60 -63.80 27.73
CA GLY A 148 21.18 -63.52 27.88
C GLY A 148 20.63 -62.51 26.88
N ALA A 149 19.30 -62.43 26.82
CA ALA A 149 18.56 -61.58 25.89
C ALA A 149 18.07 -60.28 26.55
N LEU A 150 17.97 -59.22 25.76
CA LEU A 150 17.33 -57.96 26.15
C LEU A 150 16.02 -57.79 25.37
N VAL A 151 14.92 -57.60 26.08
CA VAL A 151 13.58 -57.42 25.51
C VAL A 151 12.98 -56.12 26.04
N VAL A 152 12.43 -55.31 25.13
CA VAL A 152 11.72 -54.08 25.46
C VAL A 152 10.29 -54.20 24.97
N ASN A 153 9.35 -54.09 25.89
CA ASN A 153 7.91 -54.24 25.68
C ASN A 153 7.16 -53.18 26.51
N GLY A 154 7.54 -51.92 26.33
CA GLY A 154 7.19 -50.80 27.21
C GLY A 154 5.77 -50.24 27.03
N GLY A 155 4.89 -50.87 26.27
CA GLY A 155 3.71 -50.16 25.76
C GLY A 155 4.12 -49.02 24.80
N GLY A 156 3.22 -48.59 23.91
CA GLY A 156 3.58 -47.61 22.86
C GLY A 156 4.18 -46.26 23.31
N ALA A 157 4.17 -45.93 24.62
CA ALA A 157 4.77 -44.72 25.18
C ALA A 157 6.03 -44.97 26.04
N GLY A 158 6.39 -46.22 26.32
CA GLY A 158 7.60 -46.54 27.12
C GLY A 158 8.88 -46.09 26.41
N LEU A 159 9.84 -45.57 27.18
CA LEU A 159 11.13 -45.09 26.68
C LEU A 159 12.28 -45.79 27.40
N MET A 160 13.22 -46.35 26.65
CA MET A 160 14.44 -46.95 27.18
C MET A 160 15.68 -46.33 26.54
N THR A 161 16.63 -45.84 27.34
CA THR A 161 17.91 -45.33 26.84
C THR A 161 19.05 -46.30 27.16
N LEU A 162 19.88 -46.59 26.16
CA LEU A 162 21.08 -47.41 26.29
C LEU A 162 22.32 -46.59 25.91
N SER A 163 23.21 -46.36 26.89
CA SER A 163 24.47 -45.61 26.68
C SER A 163 25.73 -46.41 27.02
N GLY A 164 25.62 -47.55 27.70
CA GLY A 164 26.77 -48.40 27.99
C GLY A 164 27.30 -49.14 26.75
N ALA A 165 28.61 -49.23 26.60
CA ALA A 165 29.27 -50.07 25.58
C ALA A 165 29.17 -51.56 25.96
N SER A 166 27.98 -52.11 25.76
CA SER A 166 27.58 -53.45 26.21
C SER A 166 28.23 -54.57 25.41
N THR A 167 28.44 -55.71 26.06
CA THR A 167 29.15 -56.90 25.52
C THR A 167 28.29 -58.16 25.50
N TYR A 168 26.98 -58.04 25.79
CA TYR A 168 26.09 -59.20 25.72
C TYR A 168 25.92 -59.72 24.29
N SER A 169 25.75 -61.03 24.16
CA SER A 169 25.69 -61.73 22.87
C SER A 169 24.33 -62.36 22.54
N GLY A 170 23.37 -62.29 23.45
CA GLY A 170 21.99 -62.72 23.19
C GLY A 170 21.20 -61.69 22.38
N THR A 171 19.99 -62.05 21.98
CA THR A 171 19.14 -61.23 21.10
C THR A 171 18.66 -59.95 21.79
N THR A 172 18.58 -58.86 21.02
CA THR A 172 17.88 -57.64 21.41
C THR A 172 16.56 -57.54 20.64
N SER A 173 15.45 -57.38 21.36
CA SER A 173 14.11 -57.25 20.77
C SER A 173 13.40 -56.00 21.28
N VAL A 174 12.96 -55.14 20.39
CA VAL A 174 12.10 -53.98 20.66
C VAL A 174 10.70 -54.32 20.15
N LEU A 175 9.86 -54.84 21.03
CA LEU A 175 8.52 -55.33 20.69
C LEU A 175 7.48 -54.21 20.74
N ASP A 176 7.54 -53.38 21.78
CA ASP A 176 6.67 -52.21 21.98
C ASP A 176 7.42 -51.13 22.77
N GLY A 177 7.12 -49.86 22.47
CA GLY A 177 7.80 -48.69 23.01
C GLY A 177 9.04 -48.26 22.20
N THR A 178 9.81 -47.33 22.77
CA THR A 178 10.97 -46.70 22.13
C THR A 178 12.26 -47.07 22.85
N VAL A 179 13.25 -47.55 22.09
CA VAL A 179 14.64 -47.67 22.54
C VAL A 179 15.47 -46.57 21.88
N VAL A 180 16.17 -45.77 22.68
CA VAL A 180 17.11 -44.74 22.26
C VAL A 180 18.53 -45.20 22.52
N ILE A 181 19.33 -45.21 21.46
CA ILE A 181 20.74 -45.57 21.49
C ILE A 181 21.58 -44.31 21.58
N ALA A 182 22.34 -44.18 22.67
CA ALA A 182 23.16 -43.02 22.97
C ALA A 182 24.67 -43.26 22.81
N THR A 183 25.07 -44.44 22.32
CA THR A 183 26.46 -44.82 22.05
C THR A 183 26.50 -45.80 20.88
N ASN A 184 27.60 -45.80 20.12
CA ASN A 184 27.75 -46.65 18.93
C ASN A 184 27.38 -48.12 19.20
N ALA A 185 26.76 -48.74 18.20
CA ALA A 185 26.41 -50.16 18.18
C ALA A 185 27.03 -50.82 16.94
N PRO A 186 28.38 -51.00 16.90
CA PRO A 186 29.07 -51.57 15.75
C PRO A 186 28.70 -53.05 15.52
N SER A 187 28.90 -53.54 14.30
CA SER A 187 28.79 -54.97 14.01
C SER A 187 29.94 -55.75 14.66
N GLY A 188 29.65 -56.90 15.25
CA GLY A 188 30.58 -57.85 15.88
C GLY A 188 31.36 -57.36 17.12
N ALA A 189 31.16 -56.13 17.56
CA ALA A 189 31.92 -55.53 18.66
C ALA A 189 31.01 -54.95 19.76
N ALA A 190 31.61 -54.58 20.88
CA ALA A 190 30.90 -53.99 22.01
C ALA A 190 30.23 -52.66 21.63
N GLY A 191 29.03 -52.43 22.16
CA GLY A 191 28.22 -51.25 21.88
C GLY A 191 26.87 -51.30 22.59
N ALA A 192 26.06 -50.27 22.44
CA ALA A 192 24.78 -50.17 23.15
C ALA A 192 23.83 -51.37 22.93
N LEU A 193 23.90 -51.99 21.74
CA LEU A 193 23.10 -53.17 21.36
C LEU A 193 23.87 -54.50 21.47
N GLY A 194 24.97 -54.53 22.22
CA GLY A 194 25.78 -55.74 22.40
C GLY A 194 26.54 -56.18 21.14
N ASN A 195 27.20 -57.33 21.25
CA ASN A 195 28.04 -57.92 20.20
C ASN A 195 27.41 -59.16 19.55
N ALA A 196 26.10 -59.38 19.76
CA ALA A 196 25.36 -60.51 19.19
C ALA A 196 25.54 -60.61 17.66
N ALA A 197 25.64 -61.85 17.17
CA ALA A 197 25.65 -62.14 15.73
C ALA A 197 24.25 -62.04 15.12
N SER A 198 23.21 -62.33 15.90
CA SER A 198 21.81 -62.23 15.49
C SER A 198 21.40 -60.78 15.23
N ALA A 199 20.40 -60.60 14.36
CA ALA A 199 19.82 -59.29 14.09
C ALA A 199 19.09 -58.74 15.33
N VAL A 200 19.07 -57.42 15.45
CA VAL A 200 18.21 -56.71 16.40
C VAL A 200 16.79 -56.72 15.82
N LEU A 201 15.84 -57.16 16.62
CA LEU A 201 14.45 -57.32 16.21
C LEU A 201 13.66 -56.07 16.60
N VAL A 202 12.91 -55.50 15.66
CA VAL A 202 12.07 -54.31 15.89
C VAL A 202 10.64 -54.59 15.44
N GLY A 203 9.68 -54.35 16.32
CA GLY A 203 8.29 -54.75 16.17
C GLY A 203 8.00 -56.09 16.82
N ASP A 204 6.71 -56.35 17.02
CA ASP A 204 6.16 -57.60 17.53
C ASP A 204 5.49 -58.41 16.40
N THR A 205 5.38 -59.72 16.64
CA THR A 205 4.68 -60.75 15.85
C THR A 205 3.26 -61.04 16.35
N LEU A 206 2.92 -60.71 17.61
CA LEU A 206 1.67 -61.14 18.25
C LEU A 206 0.78 -60.00 18.83
N GLY A 207 1.27 -58.78 19.02
CA GLY A 207 0.52 -57.63 19.58
C GLY A 207 0.44 -56.36 18.71
N SER A 208 -0.40 -55.39 19.09
CA SER A 208 -0.61 -54.12 18.36
C SER A 208 0.37 -52.99 18.72
N GLY A 209 1.51 -53.33 19.34
CA GLY A 209 2.47 -52.37 19.89
C GLY A 209 3.24 -51.57 18.83
N ASN A 210 3.64 -50.34 19.18
CA ASN A 210 4.46 -49.49 18.34
C ASN A 210 5.91 -49.57 18.80
N ALA A 211 6.80 -50.11 17.97
CA ALA A 211 8.21 -50.25 18.28
C ALA A 211 9.05 -49.17 17.61
N ALA A 212 9.97 -48.55 18.34
CA ALA A 212 10.93 -47.61 17.79
C ALA A 212 12.35 -47.90 18.25
N LEU A 213 13.30 -47.94 17.32
CA LEU A 213 14.73 -47.96 17.60
C LEU A 213 15.34 -46.67 17.06
N LEU A 214 15.61 -45.74 17.97
CA LEU A 214 16.09 -44.40 17.67
C LEU A 214 17.52 -44.19 18.17
N THR A 215 18.18 -43.17 17.67
CA THR A 215 19.49 -42.73 18.16
C THR A 215 19.42 -41.33 18.76
N SER A 216 20.18 -41.09 19.83
CA SER A 216 20.48 -39.75 20.34
C SER A 216 21.97 -39.45 20.14
N GLY A 217 22.28 -38.35 19.47
CA GLY A 217 23.67 -37.95 19.22
C GLY A 217 24.25 -38.49 17.90
N ALA A 218 25.56 -38.31 17.75
CA ALA A 218 26.32 -38.78 16.59
C ALA A 218 26.66 -40.27 16.70
N VAL A 219 25.64 -41.11 16.53
CA VAL A 219 25.70 -42.55 16.76
C VAL A 219 25.60 -43.33 15.45
N THR A 220 26.39 -44.40 15.35
CA THR A 220 26.28 -45.40 14.28
C THR A 220 25.71 -46.72 14.80
N ILE A 221 24.63 -47.18 14.17
CA ILE A 221 24.07 -48.53 14.31
C ILE A 221 24.58 -49.39 13.15
N GLY A 222 25.64 -50.16 13.41
CA GLY A 222 26.19 -51.14 12.46
C GLY A 222 25.57 -52.53 12.58
N ARG A 223 24.68 -52.74 13.56
CA ARG A 223 23.96 -54.00 13.75
C ARG A 223 22.98 -54.24 12.60
N VAL A 224 22.86 -55.50 12.17
CA VAL A 224 21.77 -55.92 11.27
C VAL A 224 20.45 -55.78 12.00
N LEU A 225 19.44 -55.23 11.32
CA LEU A 225 18.10 -55.04 11.87
C LEU A 225 17.10 -55.91 11.10
N THR A 226 16.13 -56.46 11.83
CA THR A 226 14.97 -57.11 11.25
C THR A 226 13.72 -56.45 11.82
N VAL A 227 12.97 -55.79 10.96
CA VAL A 227 11.61 -55.36 11.27
C VAL A 227 10.73 -56.61 11.20
N GLN A 228 10.14 -57.04 12.31
CA GLN A 228 9.42 -58.30 12.38
C GLN A 228 8.12 -58.29 11.57
N ALA A 229 7.76 -59.45 11.00
CA ALA A 229 6.47 -59.64 10.34
C ALA A 229 5.36 -59.87 11.37
N GLY A 230 4.24 -59.15 11.25
CA GLY A 230 3.12 -59.24 12.19
C GLY A 230 2.31 -57.93 12.26
N ASN A 231 1.13 -57.99 12.88
CA ASN A 231 0.27 -56.94 13.49
C ASN A 231 0.19 -55.50 12.91
N THR A 232 -0.85 -54.76 13.33
CA THR A 232 -1.15 -53.38 12.89
C THR A 232 -0.24 -52.29 13.48
N GLY A 233 0.67 -52.63 14.40
CA GLY A 233 1.56 -51.68 15.05
C GLY A 233 2.70 -51.19 14.15
N THR A 234 3.23 -49.99 14.42
CA THR A 234 4.29 -49.38 13.60
C THR A 234 5.69 -49.79 14.05
N ALA A 235 6.63 -49.81 13.11
CA ALA A 235 8.06 -49.96 13.38
C ALA A 235 8.79 -48.69 12.91
N THR A 236 9.50 -48.01 13.80
CA THR A 236 10.19 -46.74 13.51
C THR A 236 11.69 -46.85 13.72
N LEU A 237 12.48 -46.36 12.76
CA LEU A 237 13.93 -46.25 12.84
C LEU A 237 14.35 -44.81 12.59
N GLY A 238 15.37 -44.30 13.28
CA GLY A 238 15.89 -42.97 12.95
C GLY A 238 16.57 -42.21 14.08
N GLY A 239 16.72 -40.90 13.88
CA GLY A 239 17.31 -39.99 14.86
C GLY A 239 16.26 -39.23 15.67
N SER A 240 16.40 -39.20 16.99
CA SER A 240 15.50 -38.44 17.89
C SER A 240 16.02 -37.04 18.22
N THR A 241 17.23 -36.67 17.77
CA THR A 241 17.90 -35.40 18.06
C THR A 241 18.34 -34.67 16.79
N ALA A 242 18.72 -33.39 16.92
CA ALA A 242 19.22 -32.56 15.81
C ALA A 242 20.64 -32.94 15.32
N THR A 243 21.14 -34.11 15.73
CA THR A 243 22.48 -34.60 15.40
C THR A 243 22.40 -35.66 14.30
N ALA A 244 23.41 -35.71 13.44
CA ALA A 244 23.48 -36.71 12.38
C ALA A 244 23.74 -38.12 12.96
N SER A 245 22.96 -39.10 12.52
CA SER A 245 23.06 -40.52 12.93
C SER A 245 23.18 -41.41 11.70
N THR A 246 23.74 -42.61 11.85
CA THR A 246 23.95 -43.55 10.74
C THR A 246 23.46 -44.95 11.09
N PHE A 247 22.68 -45.55 10.20
CA PHE A 247 22.29 -46.96 10.19
C PHE A 247 23.03 -47.63 9.03
N SER A 248 24.14 -48.30 9.34
CA SER A 248 25.03 -48.93 8.36
C SER A 248 24.85 -50.44 8.23
N GLY A 249 24.21 -51.07 9.22
CA GLY A 249 23.81 -52.48 9.10
C GLY A 249 22.64 -52.67 8.13
N ALA A 250 22.57 -53.84 7.49
CA ALA A 250 21.45 -54.19 6.62
C ALA A 250 20.12 -54.23 7.40
N ILE A 251 19.02 -53.90 6.73
CA ILE A 251 17.68 -53.83 7.31
C ILE A 251 16.76 -54.74 6.49
N THR A 252 16.21 -55.76 7.13
CA THR A 252 15.21 -56.65 6.51
C THR A 252 13.81 -56.27 7.01
N LEU A 253 12.87 -56.07 6.08
CA LEU A 253 11.50 -55.67 6.35
C LEU A 253 10.57 -56.88 6.34
N GLY A 254 9.93 -57.15 7.47
CA GLY A 254 8.77 -58.06 7.59
C GLY A 254 7.43 -57.32 7.59
N LYS A 255 7.44 -55.98 7.67
CA LYS A 255 6.32 -55.07 7.47
C LYS A 255 6.85 -53.69 7.03
N SER A 256 5.98 -52.79 6.56
CA SER A 256 6.37 -51.43 6.21
C SER A 256 6.96 -50.68 7.40
N VAL A 257 8.02 -49.91 7.17
CA VAL A 257 8.79 -49.21 8.22
C VAL A 257 8.65 -47.70 8.12
N MET A 258 8.64 -47.04 9.26
CA MET A 258 8.75 -45.59 9.35
C MET A 258 10.22 -45.19 9.56
N LEU A 259 10.72 -44.26 8.76
CA LEU A 259 12.03 -43.64 8.98
C LEU A 259 11.83 -42.22 9.48
N THR A 260 12.58 -41.81 10.50
CA THR A 260 12.42 -40.49 11.11
C THR A 260 13.74 -39.78 11.36
N ALA A 261 13.66 -38.45 11.40
CA ALA A 261 14.72 -37.60 11.91
C ALA A 261 14.07 -36.39 12.59
N ALA A 262 14.58 -36.01 13.76
CA ALA A 262 14.15 -34.81 14.46
C ALA A 262 14.49 -33.55 13.65
N ALA A 263 13.80 -32.45 13.93
CA ALA A 263 14.04 -31.16 13.28
C ALA A 263 15.52 -30.76 13.39
N GLY A 264 16.12 -30.33 12.26
CA GLY A 264 17.54 -30.02 12.17
C GLY A 264 18.49 -31.24 12.16
N GLY A 265 17.98 -32.44 12.47
CA GLY A 265 18.75 -33.68 12.48
C GLY A 265 18.76 -34.41 11.14
N GLN A 266 19.69 -35.36 11.03
CA GLN A 266 19.85 -36.23 9.88
C GLN A 266 19.94 -37.70 10.33
N ALA A 267 19.23 -38.60 9.66
CA ALA A 267 19.41 -40.05 9.82
C ALA A 267 19.79 -40.67 8.46
N THR A 268 21.01 -41.18 8.38
CA THR A 268 21.57 -41.76 7.17
C THR A 268 21.45 -43.28 7.19
N PHE A 269 20.82 -43.85 6.17
CA PHE A 269 20.68 -45.28 5.97
C PHE A 269 21.61 -45.72 4.84
N SER A 270 22.77 -46.24 5.21
CA SER A 270 23.81 -46.71 4.29
C SER A 270 23.86 -48.24 4.17
N GLY A 271 23.19 -48.97 5.07
CA GLY A 271 22.90 -50.38 4.88
C GLY A 271 21.74 -50.62 3.92
N VAL A 272 21.78 -51.73 3.18
CA VAL A 272 20.71 -52.12 2.25
C VAL A 272 19.43 -52.41 3.02
N ILE A 273 18.33 -51.80 2.58
CA ILE A 273 16.96 -52.09 2.99
C ILE A 273 16.34 -53.05 1.97
N THR A 274 15.83 -54.18 2.45
CA THR A 274 15.21 -55.24 1.64
C THR A 274 13.98 -55.81 2.34
N ASP A 275 12.97 -56.23 1.58
CA ASP A 275 11.79 -56.97 2.05
C ASP A 275 11.75 -58.41 1.51
N GLY A 276 12.78 -58.84 0.78
CA GLY A 276 12.84 -60.16 0.16
C GLY A 276 11.77 -60.34 -0.91
N ALA A 277 10.75 -61.16 -0.61
CA ALA A 277 9.59 -61.38 -1.48
C ALA A 277 8.32 -60.67 -0.98
N GLY A 278 8.45 -59.83 0.06
CA GLY A 278 7.37 -58.98 0.54
C GLY A 278 7.09 -57.81 -0.39
N ALA A 279 6.12 -56.98 -0.01
CA ALA A 279 5.83 -55.72 -0.70
C ALA A 279 5.76 -54.55 0.29
N PHE A 280 6.82 -54.41 1.09
CA PHE A 280 6.82 -53.54 2.26
C PHE A 280 7.48 -52.21 1.96
N GLY A 281 6.77 -51.14 2.32
CA GLY A 281 7.16 -49.77 2.00
C GLY A 281 8.00 -49.10 3.07
N VAL A 282 8.52 -47.94 2.71
CA VAL A 282 9.25 -47.02 3.59
C VAL A 282 8.47 -45.71 3.69
N THR A 283 8.09 -45.31 4.90
CA THR A 283 7.44 -44.01 5.13
C THR A 283 8.34 -43.08 5.91
N LYS A 284 8.76 -41.97 5.30
CA LYS A 284 9.50 -40.91 6.00
C LYS A 284 8.54 -40.02 6.79
N THR A 285 8.79 -39.91 8.09
CA THR A 285 8.12 -38.99 9.03
C THR A 285 9.12 -38.07 9.75
N GLY A 286 8.61 -37.16 10.58
CA GLY A 286 9.44 -36.17 11.28
C GLY A 286 9.96 -35.05 10.37
N ALA A 287 10.32 -33.92 10.97
CA ALA A 287 10.70 -32.71 10.24
C ALA A 287 12.14 -32.71 9.70
N GLY A 288 13.01 -33.61 10.18
CA GLY A 288 14.41 -33.69 9.77
C GLY A 288 14.64 -34.37 8.42
N THR A 289 15.92 -34.63 8.15
CA THR A 289 16.39 -35.24 6.90
C THR A 289 16.67 -36.73 7.07
N VAL A 290 16.15 -37.56 6.16
CA VAL A 290 16.61 -38.94 5.99
C VAL A 290 17.45 -39.03 4.72
N VAL A 291 18.61 -39.66 4.80
CA VAL A 291 19.47 -39.93 3.64
C VAL A 291 19.37 -41.42 3.30
N LEU A 292 18.95 -41.74 2.09
CA LEU A 292 18.96 -43.11 1.56
C LEU A 292 20.19 -43.25 0.65
N GLY A 293 21.23 -43.91 1.17
CA GLY A 293 22.54 -44.01 0.53
C GLY A 293 22.89 -45.39 -0.03
N ALA A 294 22.11 -46.42 0.28
CA ALA A 294 22.32 -47.79 -0.19
C ALA A 294 21.57 -48.10 -1.49
N ALA A 295 21.93 -49.23 -2.14
CA ALA A 295 21.16 -49.78 -3.27
C ALA A 295 20.05 -50.65 -2.69
N ASN A 296 18.92 -50.03 -2.40
CA ASN A 296 17.81 -50.68 -1.73
C ASN A 296 17.03 -51.55 -2.71
N THR A 297 16.50 -52.67 -2.23
CA THR A 297 15.85 -53.69 -3.07
C THR A 297 14.39 -53.93 -2.73
N TYR A 298 13.84 -53.23 -1.74
CA TYR A 298 12.41 -53.32 -1.44
C TYR A 298 11.56 -52.86 -2.62
N ASP A 299 10.38 -53.45 -2.81
CA ASP A 299 9.49 -53.10 -3.94
C ASP A 299 8.21 -52.37 -3.50
N GLY A 300 7.96 -52.29 -2.18
CA GLY A 300 6.93 -51.43 -1.61
C GLY A 300 7.20 -49.93 -1.83
N ALA A 301 6.15 -49.12 -1.68
CA ALA A 301 6.23 -47.68 -1.95
C ALA A 301 7.12 -46.92 -0.95
N THR A 302 7.82 -45.88 -1.43
CA THR A 302 8.47 -44.87 -0.59
C THR A 302 7.56 -43.64 -0.47
N THR A 303 7.05 -43.39 0.74
CA THR A 303 6.19 -42.23 1.01
C THR A 303 6.93 -41.20 1.85
N ILE A 304 7.02 -39.96 1.37
CA ILE A 304 7.63 -38.85 2.09
C ILE A 304 6.53 -37.97 2.66
N SER A 305 6.13 -38.27 3.89
CA SER A 305 5.00 -37.61 4.56
C SER A 305 5.39 -36.29 5.23
N ALA A 306 6.66 -36.14 5.64
CA ALA A 306 7.17 -34.92 6.27
C ALA A 306 8.71 -34.80 6.16
N GLY A 307 9.20 -33.57 6.26
CA GLY A 307 10.63 -33.27 6.23
C GLY A 307 11.27 -33.58 4.88
N THR A 308 12.53 -34.00 4.90
CA THR A 308 13.32 -34.19 3.68
C THR A 308 13.80 -35.63 3.53
N VAL A 309 13.76 -36.17 2.32
CA VAL A 309 14.56 -37.34 1.91
C VAL A 309 15.61 -36.90 0.90
N LEU A 310 16.87 -37.29 1.14
CA LEU A 310 17.95 -37.17 0.17
C LEU A 310 18.30 -38.55 -0.38
N VAL A 311 18.16 -38.71 -1.69
CA VAL A 311 18.55 -39.91 -2.44
C VAL A 311 19.97 -39.71 -2.94
N THR A 312 20.93 -40.49 -2.45
CA THR A 312 22.36 -40.25 -2.75
C THR A 312 23.07 -41.38 -3.45
N ASN A 313 22.45 -42.55 -3.58
CA ASN A 313 23.05 -43.66 -4.30
C ASN A 313 22.96 -43.48 -5.83
N VAL A 314 24.10 -43.46 -6.50
CA VAL A 314 24.23 -43.31 -7.96
C VAL A 314 24.45 -44.64 -8.69
N ALA A 315 24.66 -45.74 -7.98
CA ALA A 315 24.91 -47.06 -8.56
C ALA A 315 23.65 -47.95 -8.65
N GLY A 316 22.63 -47.65 -7.85
CA GLY A 316 21.37 -48.38 -7.82
C GLY A 316 20.29 -47.56 -7.12
N SER A 317 19.04 -48.04 -7.18
CA SER A 317 17.91 -47.29 -6.62
C SER A 317 18.02 -47.13 -5.10
N ALA A 318 18.01 -45.88 -4.62
CA ALA A 318 17.98 -45.61 -3.19
C ALA A 318 16.58 -45.80 -2.59
N THR A 319 15.54 -45.80 -3.41
CA THR A 319 14.14 -45.91 -2.97
C THR A 319 13.52 -47.26 -3.31
N GLY A 320 14.34 -48.29 -3.54
CA GLY A 320 13.80 -49.58 -3.98
C GLY A 320 13.19 -49.49 -5.39
N THR A 321 12.30 -50.41 -5.73
CA THR A 321 11.63 -50.44 -7.05
C THR A 321 10.20 -49.90 -7.03
N GLY A 322 9.62 -49.71 -5.84
CA GLY A 322 8.28 -49.17 -5.65
C GLY A 322 8.15 -47.69 -6.03
N ALA A 323 6.89 -47.23 -6.11
CA ALA A 323 6.58 -45.82 -6.40
C ALA A 323 7.01 -44.90 -5.25
N VAL A 324 7.42 -43.68 -5.60
CA VAL A 324 7.81 -42.62 -4.67
C VAL A 324 6.75 -41.52 -4.66
N SER A 325 6.30 -41.12 -3.47
CA SER A 325 5.36 -40.02 -3.30
C SER A 325 5.90 -38.95 -2.33
N VAL A 326 5.70 -37.68 -2.68
CA VAL A 326 6.07 -36.53 -1.86
C VAL A 326 4.81 -35.78 -1.46
N ALA A 327 4.50 -35.78 -0.17
CA ALA A 327 3.32 -35.12 0.38
C ALA A 327 3.50 -33.59 0.51
N SER A 328 2.43 -32.89 0.87
CA SER A 328 2.46 -31.46 1.17
C SER A 328 3.46 -31.14 2.29
N GLY A 329 4.33 -30.15 2.09
CA GLY A 329 5.35 -29.75 3.06
C GLY A 329 6.56 -30.68 3.15
N ALA A 330 6.57 -31.80 2.42
CA ALA A 330 7.71 -32.69 2.29
C ALA A 330 8.61 -32.31 1.11
N THR A 331 9.88 -32.70 1.20
CA THR A 331 10.88 -32.46 0.16
C THR A 331 11.58 -33.76 -0.21
N LEU A 332 11.69 -34.02 -1.51
CA LEU A 332 12.60 -35.01 -2.07
C LEU A 332 13.75 -34.28 -2.76
N GLY A 333 14.98 -34.67 -2.46
CA GLY A 333 16.16 -34.19 -3.15
C GLY A 333 17.25 -35.24 -3.26
N GLY A 334 18.45 -34.78 -3.60
CA GLY A 334 19.64 -35.61 -3.80
C GLY A 334 20.03 -35.80 -5.25
N THR A 335 21.03 -36.66 -5.46
CA THR A 335 21.72 -36.86 -6.74
C THR A 335 21.72 -38.32 -7.19
N GLY A 336 20.93 -39.17 -6.52
CA GLY A 336 20.92 -40.61 -6.74
C GLY A 336 19.91 -41.07 -7.78
N ILE A 337 19.61 -42.37 -7.72
CA ILE A 337 18.67 -43.07 -8.59
C ILE A 337 17.41 -43.43 -7.80
N ILE A 338 16.26 -43.23 -8.45
CA ILE A 338 14.93 -43.73 -8.08
C ILE A 338 14.48 -44.65 -9.21
N ALA A 339 14.20 -45.92 -8.96
CA ALA A 339 13.73 -46.82 -10.01
C ALA A 339 12.25 -46.63 -10.34
N GLY A 340 11.39 -46.46 -9.32
CA GLY A 340 9.95 -46.34 -9.50
C GLY A 340 9.49 -45.00 -10.07
N ALA A 341 8.16 -44.88 -10.26
CA ALA A 341 7.53 -43.61 -10.63
C ALA A 341 7.58 -42.62 -9.45
N LEU A 342 7.70 -41.32 -9.75
CA LEU A 342 7.74 -40.24 -8.77
C LEU A 342 6.50 -39.36 -8.90
N SER A 343 5.77 -39.16 -7.81
CA SER A 343 4.68 -38.19 -7.72
C SER A 343 4.96 -37.15 -6.64
N VAL A 344 4.75 -35.88 -6.97
CA VAL A 344 4.87 -34.74 -6.05
C VAL A 344 3.49 -34.10 -5.93
N ALA A 345 2.91 -34.20 -4.74
CA ALA A 345 1.58 -33.66 -4.45
C ALA A 345 1.61 -32.13 -4.33
N SER A 346 0.43 -31.51 -4.31
CA SER A 346 0.28 -30.08 -4.00
C SER A 346 0.99 -29.74 -2.68
N GLY A 347 1.79 -28.67 -2.67
CA GLY A 347 2.60 -28.27 -1.52
C GLY A 347 3.87 -29.09 -1.30
N GLY A 348 4.09 -30.18 -2.05
CA GLY A 348 5.33 -30.96 -2.03
C GLY A 348 6.43 -30.32 -2.86
N THR A 349 7.68 -30.63 -2.53
CA THR A 349 8.88 -30.07 -3.21
C THR A 349 9.76 -31.16 -3.79
N LEU A 350 10.12 -31.00 -5.07
CA LEU A 350 11.22 -31.72 -5.72
C LEU A 350 12.40 -30.77 -5.87
N SER A 351 13.52 -31.10 -5.22
CA SER A 351 14.75 -30.31 -5.21
C SER A 351 15.93 -31.22 -5.51
N PRO A 352 16.18 -31.61 -6.79
CA PRO A 352 17.41 -32.31 -7.16
C PRO A 352 18.65 -31.57 -6.62
N GLY A 353 19.74 -32.31 -6.40
CA GLY A 353 20.94 -31.76 -5.75
C GLY A 353 20.96 -32.00 -4.24
N LEU A 354 22.13 -31.79 -3.64
CA LEU A 354 22.28 -31.78 -2.18
C LEU A 354 22.07 -30.36 -1.64
N PRO A 355 21.77 -30.18 -0.35
CA PRO A 355 21.66 -28.84 0.22
C PRO A 355 22.89 -27.97 -0.09
N GLY A 356 22.69 -26.89 -0.85
CA GLY A 356 23.75 -25.96 -1.27
C GLY A 356 24.65 -26.43 -2.42
N ALA A 357 24.34 -27.57 -3.04
CA ALA A 357 25.13 -28.12 -4.14
C ALA A 357 24.22 -28.63 -5.26
N VAL A 358 24.57 -28.28 -6.49
CA VAL A 358 23.89 -28.75 -7.69
C VAL A 358 24.05 -30.26 -7.89
N GLY A 359 23.08 -30.90 -8.54
CA GLY A 359 23.21 -32.28 -8.94
C GLY A 359 22.08 -32.84 -9.81
N THR A 360 22.28 -34.07 -10.26
CA THR A 360 21.34 -34.77 -11.14
C THR A 360 20.63 -35.87 -10.38
N LEU A 361 19.30 -35.81 -10.31
CA LEU A 361 18.46 -36.91 -9.82
C LEU A 361 17.99 -37.75 -11.00
N THR A 362 18.14 -39.08 -10.94
CA THR A 362 17.66 -39.98 -11.99
C THR A 362 16.41 -40.71 -11.53
N VAL A 363 15.35 -40.67 -12.34
CA VAL A 363 14.08 -41.34 -12.09
C VAL A 363 13.79 -42.29 -13.25
N GLY A 364 13.74 -43.59 -12.95
CA GLY A 364 13.48 -44.65 -13.94
C GLY A 364 12.02 -44.67 -14.40
N GLY A 365 11.07 -44.32 -13.52
CA GLY A 365 9.66 -44.18 -13.85
C GLY A 365 9.25 -42.80 -14.36
N ALA A 366 7.93 -42.61 -14.53
CA ALA A 366 7.37 -41.31 -14.86
C ALA A 366 7.46 -40.34 -13.67
N VAL A 367 7.72 -39.06 -13.94
CA VAL A 367 7.67 -37.98 -12.94
C VAL A 367 6.36 -37.20 -13.10
N THR A 368 5.63 -37.01 -12.01
CA THR A 368 4.40 -36.20 -11.97
C THR A 368 4.54 -35.08 -10.95
N LEU A 369 4.45 -33.83 -11.40
CA LEU A 369 4.38 -32.63 -10.57
C LEU A 369 2.93 -32.11 -10.59
N SER A 370 2.24 -32.26 -9.46
CA SER A 370 0.84 -31.83 -9.33
C SER A 370 0.72 -30.30 -9.26
N ALA A 371 -0.50 -29.78 -9.48
CA ALA A 371 -0.78 -28.36 -9.26
C ALA A 371 -0.42 -27.94 -7.84
N GLY A 372 0.26 -26.79 -7.70
CA GLY A 372 0.74 -26.27 -6.42
C GLY A 372 1.96 -26.99 -5.83
N SER A 373 2.51 -28.00 -6.51
CA SER A 373 3.84 -28.53 -6.16
C SER A 373 4.97 -27.58 -6.59
N ARG A 374 6.18 -27.77 -6.04
CA ARG A 374 7.34 -26.93 -6.34
C ARG A 374 8.48 -27.76 -6.94
N TYR A 375 9.05 -27.28 -8.03
CA TYR A 375 10.35 -27.72 -8.53
C TYR A 375 11.39 -26.65 -8.20
N VAL A 376 12.34 -26.98 -7.33
CA VAL A 376 13.40 -26.08 -6.89
C VAL A 376 14.69 -26.53 -7.55
N ALA A 377 15.32 -25.65 -8.31
CA ALA A 377 16.57 -25.95 -9.00
C ALA A 377 17.59 -24.81 -8.83
N GLN A 378 18.84 -25.20 -8.68
CA GLN A 378 20.00 -24.32 -8.62
C GLN A 378 20.77 -24.36 -9.95
N ILE A 379 21.18 -23.19 -10.42
CA ILE A 379 22.07 -23.04 -11.58
C ILE A 379 23.35 -22.38 -11.07
N ALA A 380 24.42 -23.16 -10.95
CA ALA A 380 25.71 -22.72 -10.42
C ALA A 380 26.81 -22.64 -11.49
N GLY A 381 26.53 -23.05 -12.73
CA GLY A 381 27.42 -22.98 -13.88
C GLY A 381 26.71 -23.40 -15.17
N VAL A 382 27.45 -23.43 -16.28
CA VAL A 382 26.88 -23.56 -17.64
C VAL A 382 26.96 -24.96 -18.23
N SER A 383 27.78 -25.83 -17.66
CA SER A 383 27.94 -27.21 -18.13
C SER A 383 26.96 -28.15 -17.43
N ALA A 384 26.60 -29.26 -18.09
CA ALA A 384 25.87 -30.34 -17.44
C ALA A 384 26.61 -30.79 -16.17
N GLY A 385 25.88 -30.95 -15.06
CA GLY A 385 26.44 -31.22 -13.73
C GLY A 385 26.79 -29.97 -12.91
N GLN A 386 26.71 -28.76 -13.50
CA GLN A 386 26.83 -27.49 -12.78
C GLN A 386 25.46 -26.82 -12.53
N TYR A 387 24.38 -27.54 -12.81
CA TYR A 387 23.02 -27.13 -12.51
C TYR A 387 22.18 -28.36 -12.17
N ASP A 388 21.12 -28.10 -11.44
CA ASP A 388 20.16 -29.10 -11.03
C ASP A 388 19.34 -29.64 -12.20
N ARG A 389 19.19 -30.95 -12.22
CA ARG A 389 18.54 -31.67 -13.31
C ARG A 389 17.84 -32.92 -12.83
N VAL A 390 16.72 -33.24 -13.45
CA VAL A 390 16.03 -34.53 -13.29
C VAL A 390 16.09 -35.30 -14.61
N ASN A 391 16.77 -36.43 -14.61
CA ASN A 391 16.75 -37.37 -15.71
C ASN A 391 15.54 -38.28 -15.54
N ALA A 392 14.57 -38.20 -16.44
CA ALA A 392 13.39 -39.07 -16.45
C ALA A 392 12.99 -39.39 -17.89
N ALA A 393 12.27 -40.50 -18.09
CA ALA A 393 11.76 -40.86 -19.41
C ALA A 393 10.56 -39.99 -19.83
N SER A 394 9.67 -39.68 -18.88
CA SER A 394 8.52 -38.80 -19.07
C SER A 394 8.23 -37.95 -17.84
N VAL A 395 7.71 -36.75 -18.07
CA VAL A 395 7.40 -35.76 -17.03
C VAL A 395 6.04 -35.16 -17.30
N THR A 396 5.15 -35.21 -16.31
CA THR A 396 3.85 -34.52 -16.34
C THR A 396 3.89 -33.35 -15.38
N ILE A 397 3.65 -32.14 -15.88
CA ILE A 397 3.67 -30.89 -15.10
C ILE A 397 2.27 -30.28 -15.14
N SER A 398 1.54 -30.36 -14.03
CA SER A 398 0.16 -29.86 -13.93
C SER A 398 0.10 -28.50 -13.25
N ALA A 399 0.74 -27.46 -13.80
CA ALA A 399 0.84 -26.14 -13.18
C ALA A 399 1.58 -26.14 -11.81
N ALA A 400 2.70 -26.86 -11.74
CA ALA A 400 3.66 -26.72 -10.65
C ALA A 400 4.36 -25.35 -10.71
N THR A 401 4.98 -24.92 -9.61
CA THR A 401 5.81 -23.71 -9.56
C THR A 401 7.28 -24.04 -9.83
N LEU A 402 7.89 -23.32 -10.78
CA LEU A 402 9.33 -23.33 -11.01
C LEU A 402 10.01 -22.31 -10.08
N VAL A 403 11.02 -22.75 -9.33
CA VAL A 403 11.79 -21.90 -8.40
C VAL A 403 13.26 -22.08 -8.72
N LEU A 404 13.94 -20.98 -9.02
CA LEU A 404 15.33 -21.00 -9.48
C LEU A 404 16.23 -20.19 -8.55
N ALA A 405 17.34 -20.79 -8.14
CA ALA A 405 18.47 -20.12 -7.55
C ALA A 405 19.59 -20.04 -8.60
N ASN A 406 19.66 -18.93 -9.34
CA ASN A 406 20.65 -18.75 -10.40
C ASN A 406 21.80 -17.86 -9.93
N THR A 407 23.03 -18.39 -9.96
CA THR A 407 24.26 -17.66 -9.61
C THR A 407 25.27 -17.59 -10.76
N SER A 408 24.90 -18.06 -11.97
CA SER A 408 25.80 -18.11 -13.13
C SER A 408 25.18 -17.50 -14.39
N ALA A 409 25.99 -16.83 -15.20
CA ALA A 409 25.50 -16.04 -16.33
C ALA A 409 26.36 -16.22 -17.59
N VAL A 410 25.78 -16.86 -18.62
CA VAL A 410 26.31 -16.83 -19.99
C VAL A 410 25.13 -16.80 -20.95
N THR A 411 24.92 -15.67 -21.63
CA THR A 411 23.89 -15.49 -22.65
C THR A 411 23.97 -16.57 -23.72
N GLY A 412 22.83 -17.10 -24.14
CA GLY A 412 22.70 -18.18 -25.11
C GLY A 412 22.83 -19.59 -24.54
N THR A 413 23.18 -19.73 -23.26
CA THR A 413 23.28 -21.05 -22.61
C THR A 413 21.90 -21.67 -22.42
N ILE A 414 21.80 -22.98 -22.67
CA ILE A 414 20.60 -23.78 -22.48
C ILE A 414 20.81 -24.70 -21.28
N PHE A 415 19.98 -24.56 -20.25
CA PHE A 415 19.97 -25.42 -19.08
C PHE A 415 18.86 -26.46 -19.21
N THR A 416 19.19 -27.75 -19.18
CA THR A 416 18.19 -28.83 -19.25
C THR A 416 17.73 -29.22 -17.85
N MET A 417 16.53 -28.77 -17.45
CA MET A 417 15.95 -29.11 -16.15
C MET A 417 15.40 -30.54 -16.13
N PHE A 418 14.79 -30.96 -17.24
CA PHE A 418 14.24 -32.30 -17.44
C PHE A 418 14.61 -32.84 -18.83
N THR A 419 14.89 -34.13 -18.95
CA THR A 419 15.38 -34.75 -20.20
C THR A 419 14.35 -35.54 -21.00
N GLY A 420 13.23 -35.89 -20.36
CA GLY A 420 12.20 -36.77 -20.93
C GLY A 420 11.11 -36.01 -21.67
N ALA A 421 10.21 -36.75 -22.31
CA ALA A 421 9.02 -36.15 -22.92
C ALA A 421 8.16 -35.45 -21.85
N VAL A 422 7.77 -34.20 -22.10
CA VAL A 422 7.01 -33.39 -21.15
C VAL A 422 5.56 -33.24 -21.61
N THR A 423 4.62 -33.41 -20.67
CA THR A 423 3.20 -33.06 -20.86
C THR A 423 2.80 -32.01 -19.83
N GLY A 424 2.11 -30.95 -20.28
CA GLY A 424 1.71 -29.83 -19.44
C GLY A 424 2.83 -28.78 -19.24
N THR A 425 2.58 -27.78 -18.39
CA THR A 425 3.47 -26.63 -18.19
C THR A 425 3.56 -26.23 -16.73
N PHE A 426 4.62 -25.50 -16.36
CA PHE A 426 4.65 -24.76 -15.10
C PHE A 426 3.57 -23.66 -15.08
N ALA A 427 3.16 -23.27 -13.88
CA ALA A 427 2.15 -22.24 -13.67
C ALA A 427 2.61 -20.89 -14.27
N GLY A 428 1.80 -20.31 -15.15
CA GLY A 428 2.08 -19.01 -15.78
C GLY A 428 3.21 -19.03 -16.82
N LEU A 429 3.78 -20.19 -17.14
CA LEU A 429 4.92 -20.31 -18.05
C LEU A 429 4.57 -21.24 -19.22
N ALA A 430 3.82 -20.72 -20.19
CA ALA A 430 3.54 -21.44 -21.45
C ALA A 430 4.83 -21.64 -22.28
N GLU A 431 4.77 -22.46 -23.32
CA GLU A 431 5.89 -22.66 -24.26
C GLU A 431 6.44 -21.32 -24.75
N ALA A 432 7.78 -21.21 -24.82
CA ALA A 432 8.49 -20.01 -25.25
C ALA A 432 8.29 -18.74 -24.40
N THR A 433 7.66 -18.85 -23.21
CA THR A 433 7.53 -17.71 -22.28
C THR A 433 8.91 -17.28 -21.78
N SER A 434 9.17 -15.97 -21.81
CA SER A 434 10.33 -15.36 -21.17
C SER A 434 9.95 -14.83 -19.80
N PHE A 435 10.77 -15.08 -18.79
CA PHE A 435 10.54 -14.67 -17.42
C PHE A 435 11.84 -14.27 -16.71
N PRO A 436 11.79 -13.30 -15.78
CA PRO A 436 12.95 -12.87 -15.02
C PRO A 436 13.31 -13.88 -13.92
N SER A 437 14.60 -14.16 -13.75
CA SER A 437 15.10 -14.97 -12.63
C SER A 437 16.59 -14.66 -12.38
N GLY A 438 16.94 -14.31 -11.13
CA GLY A 438 18.34 -14.03 -10.75
C GLY A 438 19.01 -12.91 -11.56
N GLY A 439 18.26 -11.86 -11.92
CA GLY A 439 18.75 -10.75 -12.77
C GLY A 439 18.92 -11.10 -14.26
N ARG A 440 18.47 -12.29 -14.67
CA ARG A 440 18.55 -12.81 -16.03
C ARG A 440 17.16 -12.99 -16.62
N LEU A 441 17.03 -12.80 -17.93
CA LEU A 441 15.81 -13.13 -18.66
C LEU A 441 15.96 -14.55 -19.19
N LEU A 442 15.15 -15.48 -18.70
CA LEU A 442 15.18 -16.88 -19.14
C LEU A 442 13.96 -17.14 -20.01
N ARG A 443 14.13 -17.94 -21.07
CA ARG A 443 13.03 -18.45 -21.89
C ARG A 443 12.89 -19.95 -21.70
N ILE A 444 11.67 -20.38 -21.38
CA ILE A 444 11.37 -21.80 -21.21
C ILE A 444 10.99 -22.47 -22.54
N SER A 445 11.37 -23.74 -22.69
CA SER A 445 10.84 -24.64 -23.72
C SER A 445 10.58 -26.03 -23.13
N TYR A 446 9.49 -26.66 -23.57
CA TYR A 446 9.04 -28.01 -23.21
C TYR A 446 9.31 -29.03 -24.33
N VAL A 447 9.97 -28.63 -25.42
CA VAL A 447 10.30 -29.49 -26.56
C VAL A 447 11.52 -30.35 -26.23
N GLY A 448 11.34 -31.68 -26.21
CA GLY A 448 12.42 -32.63 -25.94
C GLY A 448 12.91 -32.65 -24.48
N GLY A 449 12.14 -32.08 -23.56
CA GLY A 449 12.53 -31.86 -22.16
C GLY A 449 12.07 -30.48 -21.68
N VAL A 450 12.36 -30.14 -20.43
CA VAL A 450 12.24 -28.75 -19.97
C VAL A 450 13.61 -28.12 -20.08
N THR A 451 13.73 -27.09 -20.89
CA THR A 451 14.96 -26.30 -21.03
C THR A 451 14.70 -24.84 -20.71
N LEU A 452 15.73 -24.18 -20.16
CA LEU A 452 15.76 -22.75 -19.91
C LEU A 452 16.91 -22.15 -20.72
N THR A 453 16.59 -21.27 -21.66
CA THR A 453 17.58 -20.53 -22.43
C THR A 453 17.83 -19.19 -21.76
N ASP A 454 19.07 -18.90 -21.42
CA ASP A 454 19.48 -17.59 -20.90
C ASP A 454 19.53 -16.57 -22.04
N LEU A 455 18.59 -15.63 -22.08
CA LEU A 455 18.52 -14.60 -23.10
C LEU A 455 19.41 -13.39 -22.81
N GLY A 456 20.05 -13.34 -21.63
CA GLY A 456 20.85 -12.19 -21.21
C GLY A 456 20.38 -11.59 -19.89
N PRO A 457 20.97 -10.44 -19.50
CA PRO A 457 20.47 -9.67 -18.36
C PRO A 457 19.02 -9.22 -18.60
N THR A 458 18.21 -9.13 -17.55
CA THR A 458 16.88 -8.52 -17.66
C THR A 458 17.01 -7.06 -18.10
N PRO A 459 16.33 -6.63 -19.18
CA PRO A 459 16.43 -5.24 -19.62
C PRO A 459 15.89 -4.29 -18.54
N LEU A 460 16.70 -3.29 -18.17
CA LEU A 460 16.28 -2.22 -17.27
C LEU A 460 15.02 -1.51 -17.80
N PRO A 461 14.23 -0.86 -16.93
CA PRO A 461 13.19 0.06 -17.39
C PRO A 461 13.79 1.16 -18.28
N ASN A 462 12.98 1.66 -19.20
CA ASN A 462 13.34 2.79 -20.04
C ASN A 462 12.20 3.80 -20.06
N ILE A 463 12.55 5.07 -19.86
CA ILE A 463 11.67 6.21 -20.14
C ILE A 463 12.10 6.78 -21.49
N ALA A 464 11.29 6.55 -22.52
CA ALA A 464 11.54 7.09 -23.85
C ALA A 464 11.01 8.53 -23.97
N THR A 465 9.87 8.83 -23.37
CA THR A 465 9.27 10.18 -23.39
C THR A 465 8.54 10.51 -22.08
N VAL A 466 8.46 11.81 -21.78
CA VAL A 466 7.73 12.40 -20.66
C VAL A 466 6.76 13.42 -21.24
N SER A 467 5.44 13.23 -21.06
CA SER A 467 4.44 14.14 -21.65
C SER A 467 3.22 14.35 -20.74
N PRO A 468 2.81 15.61 -20.46
CA PRO A 468 3.56 16.83 -20.75
C PRO A 468 4.92 16.85 -20.02
N ASN A 469 5.92 17.51 -20.60
CA ASN A 469 7.25 17.70 -20.01
C ASN A 469 7.38 19.00 -19.20
N VAL A 470 6.25 19.66 -18.92
CA VAL A 470 6.16 20.88 -18.12
C VAL A 470 4.94 20.81 -17.21
N GLY A 471 5.06 21.41 -16.03
CA GLY A 471 3.92 21.67 -15.16
C GLY A 471 4.26 22.61 -14.03
N TYR A 472 3.35 22.75 -13.06
CA TYR A 472 3.41 23.83 -12.10
C TYR A 472 4.10 23.46 -10.78
N THR A 473 4.75 24.44 -10.15
CA THR A 473 5.48 24.29 -8.87
C THR A 473 4.63 23.78 -7.71
N LEU A 474 3.31 23.97 -7.76
CA LEU A 474 2.36 23.44 -6.78
C LEU A 474 2.13 21.93 -6.90
N GLY A 475 2.61 21.28 -7.96
CA GLY A 475 2.34 19.88 -8.26
C GLY A 475 0.97 19.65 -8.89
N GLY A 476 0.50 18.40 -8.89
CA GLY A 476 -0.82 18.03 -9.40
C GLY A 476 -0.89 17.84 -10.92
N THR A 477 0.20 18.04 -11.66
CA THR A 477 0.22 17.81 -13.11
C THR A 477 0.25 16.31 -13.38
N THR A 478 -0.70 15.81 -14.17
CA THR A 478 -0.68 14.41 -14.63
C THR A 478 0.31 14.27 -15.79
N VAL A 479 1.27 13.38 -15.64
CA VAL A 479 2.38 13.14 -16.57
C VAL A 479 2.36 11.68 -17.00
N THR A 480 2.44 11.46 -18.30
CA THR A 480 2.57 10.12 -18.89
C THR A 480 4.02 9.87 -19.28
N LEU A 481 4.60 8.81 -18.72
CA LEU A 481 5.92 8.28 -19.06
C LEU A 481 5.71 7.13 -20.06
N SER A 482 6.25 7.24 -21.27
CA SER A 482 6.17 6.15 -22.25
C SER A 482 7.55 5.51 -22.46
N GLY A 483 7.59 4.19 -22.64
CA GLY A 483 8.83 3.44 -22.81
C GLY A 483 8.61 1.94 -22.81
N TYR A 484 9.46 1.19 -22.11
CA TYR A 484 9.30 -0.27 -21.95
C TYR A 484 9.68 -0.72 -20.52
N ASN A 485 9.10 -1.84 -20.11
CA ASN A 485 9.15 -2.41 -18.76
C ASN A 485 8.60 -1.46 -17.69
N LEU A 486 7.46 -0.83 -17.93
CA LEU A 486 6.86 0.15 -17.00
C LEU A 486 5.71 -0.40 -16.14
N ASP A 487 5.32 -1.67 -16.33
CA ASP A 487 4.18 -2.33 -15.69
C ASP A 487 4.36 -2.56 -14.18
N THR A 488 5.58 -2.92 -13.79
CA THR A 488 5.96 -3.22 -12.40
C THR A 488 6.62 -2.05 -11.68
N THR A 489 6.37 -0.82 -12.16
CA THR A 489 6.89 0.41 -11.54
C THR A 489 6.47 0.50 -10.08
N SER A 490 7.46 0.55 -9.18
CA SER A 490 7.27 0.63 -7.73
C SER A 490 7.43 2.06 -7.20
N SER A 491 8.19 2.91 -7.90
CA SER A 491 8.30 4.33 -7.57
C SER A 491 8.65 5.19 -8.77
N VAL A 492 8.19 6.44 -8.73
CA VAL A 492 8.61 7.50 -9.65
C VAL A 492 8.94 8.75 -8.83
N THR A 493 10.04 9.41 -9.14
CA THR A 493 10.35 10.75 -8.62
C THR A 493 10.61 11.72 -9.77
N ILE A 494 10.23 12.98 -9.57
CA ILE A 494 10.45 14.08 -10.51
C ILE A 494 11.12 15.20 -9.73
N GLY A 495 12.40 15.47 -10.02
CA GLY A 495 13.23 16.36 -9.19
C GLY A 495 13.51 15.83 -7.79
N GLY A 496 13.55 14.50 -7.63
CA GLY A 496 13.73 13.85 -6.33
C GLY A 496 12.48 13.85 -5.45
N VAL A 497 11.40 14.53 -5.83
CA VAL A 497 10.11 14.49 -5.14
C VAL A 497 9.28 13.33 -5.68
N THR A 498 8.69 12.53 -4.78
CA THR A 498 7.82 11.42 -5.15
C THR A 498 6.64 11.88 -5.99
N ALA A 499 6.47 11.29 -7.17
CA ALA A 499 5.28 11.44 -8.00
C ALA A 499 4.32 10.27 -7.73
N ALA A 500 3.04 10.57 -7.55
CA ALA A 500 2.03 9.56 -7.23
C ALA A 500 1.72 8.73 -8.49
N ILE A 501 1.86 7.40 -8.41
CA ILE A 501 1.56 6.51 -9.54
C ILE A 501 0.04 6.35 -9.65
N VAL A 502 -0.50 6.70 -10.82
CA VAL A 502 -1.93 6.60 -11.14
C VAL A 502 -2.23 5.26 -11.80
N SER A 503 -1.43 4.86 -12.79
CA SER A 503 -1.59 3.58 -13.50
C SER A 503 -0.30 3.16 -14.20
N THR A 504 -0.12 1.86 -14.41
CA THR A 504 1.04 1.30 -15.12
C THR A 504 0.62 0.23 -16.14
N SER A 505 1.45 0.06 -17.16
CA SER A 505 1.40 -0.97 -18.20
C SER A 505 2.81 -1.20 -18.72
N LEU A 506 3.04 -2.24 -19.54
CA LEU A 506 4.38 -2.56 -20.04
C LEU A 506 5.08 -1.38 -20.72
N THR A 507 4.33 -0.47 -21.33
CA THR A 507 4.87 0.66 -22.12
C THR A 507 4.51 2.04 -21.60
N SER A 508 3.73 2.15 -20.52
CA SER A 508 3.27 3.43 -20.00
C SER A 508 3.14 3.43 -18.47
N ALA A 509 3.62 4.49 -17.83
CA ALA A 509 3.32 4.81 -16.43
C ALA A 509 2.75 6.24 -16.35
N VAL A 510 1.55 6.37 -15.80
CA VAL A 510 0.90 7.67 -15.57
C VAL A 510 1.12 8.04 -14.11
N VAL A 511 1.63 9.25 -13.87
CA VAL A 511 1.95 9.76 -12.53
C VAL A 511 1.42 11.17 -12.34
N THR A 512 1.25 11.59 -11.10
CA THR A 512 0.91 12.97 -10.73
C THR A 512 2.07 13.61 -9.98
N THR A 513 2.52 14.79 -10.43
CA THR A 513 3.68 15.48 -9.86
C THR A 513 3.41 15.99 -8.43
N GLY A 514 4.44 16.00 -7.59
CA GLY A 514 4.44 16.69 -6.31
C GLY A 514 4.85 18.17 -6.44
N ALA A 515 4.72 18.93 -5.36
CA ALA A 515 5.19 20.31 -5.32
C ALA A 515 6.73 20.37 -5.35
N HIS A 516 7.29 21.30 -6.12
CA HIS A 516 8.73 21.48 -6.30
C HIS A 516 9.05 22.92 -6.72
N ALA A 517 10.28 23.39 -6.50
CA ALA A 517 10.74 24.70 -6.95
C ALA A 517 10.82 24.81 -8.49
N VAL A 518 10.85 26.04 -9.01
CA VAL A 518 11.01 26.31 -10.45
C VAL A 518 12.33 25.71 -10.95
N GLY A 519 12.31 25.05 -12.11
CA GLY A 519 13.52 24.56 -12.77
C GLY A 519 13.35 23.26 -13.55
N LEU A 520 14.41 22.92 -14.30
CA LEU A 520 14.53 21.69 -15.05
C LEU A 520 15.02 20.56 -14.14
N VAL A 521 14.38 19.40 -14.18
CA VAL A 521 14.64 18.29 -13.27
C VAL A 521 14.62 16.93 -13.97
N ASP A 522 15.27 15.96 -13.33
CA ASP A 522 15.28 14.56 -13.76
C ASP A 522 13.97 13.85 -13.39
N VAL A 523 13.59 12.87 -14.20
CA VAL A 523 12.54 11.90 -13.90
C VAL A 523 13.20 10.55 -13.65
N VAL A 524 13.04 10.00 -12.45
CA VAL A 524 13.59 8.71 -12.06
C VAL A 524 12.46 7.72 -11.85
N LEU A 525 12.58 6.54 -12.43
CA LEU A 525 11.61 5.46 -12.29
C LEU A 525 12.30 4.19 -11.82
N THR A 526 11.72 3.53 -10.83
CA THR A 526 12.20 2.24 -10.33
C THR A 526 11.09 1.20 -10.46
N ASN A 527 11.44 0.00 -10.92
CA ASN A 527 10.57 -1.16 -10.98
C ASN A 527 11.29 -2.40 -10.40
N ALA A 528 10.70 -3.58 -10.56
CA ALA A 528 11.30 -4.84 -10.10
C ALA A 528 12.62 -5.21 -10.80
N PHE A 529 12.93 -4.61 -11.94
CA PHE A 529 14.13 -4.87 -12.74
C PHE A 529 15.27 -3.87 -12.49
N GLY A 530 14.99 -2.73 -11.86
CA GLY A 530 15.99 -1.71 -11.52
C GLY A 530 15.48 -0.29 -11.67
N THR A 531 16.40 0.66 -11.77
CA THR A 531 16.11 2.09 -11.85
C THR A 531 16.59 2.66 -13.19
N THR A 532 15.83 3.61 -13.74
CA THR A 532 16.17 4.38 -14.93
C THR A 532 15.94 5.86 -14.68
N THR A 533 16.72 6.71 -15.35
CA THR A 533 16.65 8.18 -15.21
C THR A 533 16.51 8.81 -16.58
N ALA A 534 15.46 9.58 -16.79
CA ALA A 534 15.37 10.55 -17.88
C ALA A 534 15.89 11.90 -17.37
N THR A 535 17.13 12.21 -17.71
CA THR A 535 17.83 13.42 -17.26
C THR A 535 17.19 14.67 -17.86
N ALA A 536 16.96 15.69 -17.02
CA ALA A 536 16.47 17.00 -17.40
C ALA A 536 15.17 16.95 -18.25
N ALA A 537 14.30 15.99 -17.95
CA ALA A 537 13.16 15.62 -18.78
C ALA A 537 11.84 16.31 -18.40
N TYR A 538 11.80 17.04 -17.28
CA TYR A 538 10.61 17.74 -16.82
C TYR A 538 10.94 19.14 -16.27
N THR A 539 10.08 20.13 -16.55
CA THR A 539 10.27 21.52 -16.09
C THR A 539 9.13 21.95 -15.15
N TYR A 540 9.48 22.44 -13.97
CA TYR A 540 8.55 23.14 -13.07
C TYR A 540 8.57 24.63 -13.35
N GLN A 541 7.39 25.24 -13.52
CA GLN A 541 7.20 26.68 -13.71
C GLN A 541 6.10 27.23 -12.80
N LEU A 542 6.08 28.55 -12.61
CA LEU A 542 4.95 29.19 -11.91
C LEU A 542 3.72 29.25 -12.81
N PRO A 543 2.51 28.96 -12.31
CA PRO A 543 1.28 29.21 -13.03
C PRO A 543 1.05 30.72 -13.26
N PRO A 544 0.49 31.13 -14.40
CA PRO A 544 0.19 32.53 -14.67
C PRO A 544 -1.03 33.02 -13.88
N LEU A 545 -0.97 34.26 -13.36
CA LEU A 545 -2.09 34.95 -12.72
C LEU A 545 -2.18 36.38 -13.28
N THR A 546 -3.33 36.76 -13.83
CA THR A 546 -3.56 38.11 -14.37
C THR A 546 -4.47 38.92 -13.44
N ILE A 547 -4.04 40.13 -13.10
CA ILE A 547 -4.78 41.09 -12.28
C ILE A 547 -5.10 42.30 -13.15
N THR A 548 -6.39 42.55 -13.38
CA THR A 548 -6.86 43.61 -14.29
C THR A 548 -7.62 44.67 -13.50
N ALA A 549 -7.23 45.94 -13.58
CA ALA A 549 -8.04 47.04 -13.08
C ALA A 549 -9.31 47.19 -13.94
N ASN A 550 -10.47 47.27 -13.31
CA ASN A 550 -11.73 47.39 -14.04
C ASN A 550 -11.94 48.84 -14.48
N ASP A 551 -12.31 49.03 -15.75
CA ASP A 551 -12.66 50.32 -16.33
C ASP A 551 -13.83 50.97 -15.59
N ARG A 552 -13.82 52.31 -15.52
CA ARG A 552 -14.82 53.13 -14.85
C ARG A 552 -15.14 54.40 -15.61
N ILE A 553 -16.29 54.97 -15.29
CA ILE A 553 -16.79 56.21 -15.91
C ILE A 553 -17.27 57.14 -14.80
N ARG A 554 -17.08 58.45 -14.99
CA ARG A 554 -17.77 59.51 -14.23
C ARG A 554 -17.98 60.76 -15.08
N ALA A 555 -18.92 61.63 -14.70
CA ALA A 555 -19.03 62.96 -15.31
C ALA A 555 -17.92 63.90 -14.82
N TYR A 556 -17.62 64.95 -15.60
CA TYR A 556 -16.75 66.06 -15.19
C TYR A 556 -17.29 66.74 -13.92
N GLY A 557 -16.42 67.06 -12.97
CA GLY A 557 -16.79 67.60 -11.65
C GLY A 557 -17.35 66.61 -10.64
N ALA A 558 -17.64 65.35 -11.03
CA ALA A 558 -18.03 64.32 -10.08
C ALA A 558 -16.82 63.70 -9.36
N ALA A 559 -17.04 63.16 -8.16
CA ALA A 559 -16.04 62.40 -7.42
C ALA A 559 -15.62 61.13 -8.18
N ASN A 560 -14.37 60.68 -7.99
CA ASN A 560 -13.91 59.42 -8.55
C ASN A 560 -14.71 58.24 -7.98
N PRO A 561 -15.12 57.26 -8.80
CA PRO A 561 -15.75 56.05 -8.31
C PRO A 561 -14.73 55.16 -7.57
N THR A 562 -15.21 54.28 -6.70
CA THR A 562 -14.37 53.29 -6.00
C THR A 562 -13.68 52.36 -7.00
N LEU A 563 -12.36 52.40 -7.13
CA LEU A 563 -11.61 51.55 -8.06
C LEU A 563 -11.70 50.06 -7.65
N THR A 564 -11.79 49.15 -8.62
CA THR A 564 -11.84 47.70 -8.40
C THR A 564 -10.99 46.97 -9.42
N TYR A 565 -10.70 45.70 -9.20
CA TYR A 565 -9.97 44.84 -10.11
C TYR A 565 -10.62 43.45 -10.22
N THR A 566 -10.13 42.63 -11.16
CA THR A 566 -10.48 41.22 -11.33
C THR A 566 -9.22 40.35 -11.39
N LEU A 567 -9.29 39.13 -10.84
CA LEU A 567 -8.23 38.12 -10.88
C LEU A 567 -8.64 36.97 -11.80
N VAL A 568 -7.75 36.56 -12.70
CA VAL A 568 -7.95 35.41 -13.60
C VAL A 568 -6.69 34.54 -13.59
N GLY A 569 -6.85 33.23 -13.37
CA GLY A 569 -5.75 32.25 -13.40
C GLY A 569 -5.49 31.50 -12.09
N LEU A 570 -6.26 31.75 -11.03
CA LEU A 570 -6.22 30.95 -9.80
C LEU A 570 -6.55 29.49 -10.11
N LEU A 571 -5.73 28.56 -9.62
CA LEU A 571 -5.88 27.13 -9.83
C LEU A 571 -6.51 26.43 -8.62
N GLY A 572 -7.36 25.44 -8.87
CA GLY A 572 -7.94 24.60 -7.83
C GLY A 572 -8.81 25.38 -6.84
N ALA A 573 -8.46 25.29 -5.55
CA ALA A 573 -9.18 25.96 -4.46
C ALA A 573 -8.50 27.26 -4.01
N ASP A 574 -7.50 27.75 -4.77
CA ASP A 574 -6.80 28.97 -4.41
C ASP A 574 -7.75 30.18 -4.45
N THR A 575 -7.59 31.02 -3.45
CA THR A 575 -8.27 32.32 -3.32
C THR A 575 -7.23 33.42 -3.42
N GLU A 576 -7.66 34.67 -3.56
CA GLU A 576 -6.74 35.82 -3.53
C GLU A 576 -5.82 35.81 -2.29
N ALA A 577 -6.39 35.49 -1.13
CA ALA A 577 -5.66 35.48 0.14
C ALA A 577 -4.59 34.37 0.22
N THR A 578 -4.76 33.27 -0.53
CA THR A 578 -3.78 32.16 -0.53
C THR A 578 -2.78 32.29 -1.68
N ALA A 579 -3.15 32.98 -2.76
CA ALA A 579 -2.29 33.17 -3.92
C ALA A 579 -1.35 34.39 -3.81
N LEU A 580 -1.75 35.44 -3.08
CA LEU A 580 -0.98 36.69 -2.99
C LEU A 580 -0.33 36.85 -1.61
N ALA A 581 0.93 37.29 -1.60
CA ALA A 581 1.68 37.62 -0.39
C ALA A 581 1.49 39.09 0.03
N THR A 582 1.15 39.97 -0.90
CA THR A 582 0.84 41.40 -0.66
C THR A 582 -0.45 41.80 -1.36
N PRO A 583 -1.21 42.77 -0.83
CA PRO A 583 -2.51 43.15 -1.37
C PRO A 583 -2.38 43.84 -2.75
N VAL A 584 -3.43 43.71 -3.56
CA VAL A 584 -3.58 44.48 -4.81
C VAL A 584 -3.89 45.94 -4.49
N THR A 585 -3.16 46.86 -5.12
CA THR A 585 -3.46 48.29 -5.07
C THR A 585 -3.98 48.77 -6.42
N THR A 586 -4.99 49.64 -6.38
CA THR A 586 -5.48 50.36 -7.56
C THR A 586 -5.43 51.85 -7.30
N ALA A 587 -4.99 52.61 -8.29
CA ALA A 587 -4.87 54.06 -8.17
C ALA A 587 -5.22 54.75 -9.49
N THR A 588 -5.66 56.00 -9.39
CA THR A 588 -5.76 56.90 -10.55
C THR A 588 -5.24 58.26 -10.13
N ILE A 589 -4.54 58.94 -11.05
CA ILE A 589 -4.09 60.33 -10.85
C ILE A 589 -5.18 61.35 -11.14
N ALA A 590 -6.32 60.92 -11.70
CA ALA A 590 -7.44 61.80 -11.96
C ALA A 590 -7.99 62.36 -10.65
N THR A 591 -8.29 63.65 -10.63
CA THR A 591 -8.98 64.40 -9.58
C THR A 591 -10.31 64.89 -10.12
N THR A 592 -11.19 65.44 -9.28
CA THR A 592 -12.49 65.99 -9.72
C THR A 592 -12.36 67.13 -10.72
N ALA A 593 -11.22 67.82 -10.75
CA ALA A 593 -10.92 68.94 -11.64
C ALA A 593 -10.29 68.52 -12.99
N ASN A 594 -9.91 67.25 -13.16
CA ASN A 594 -9.39 66.78 -14.44
C ASN A 594 -10.46 66.88 -15.53
N VAL A 595 -10.06 67.44 -16.66
CA VAL A 595 -10.89 67.67 -17.86
C VAL A 595 -11.43 66.36 -18.45
N VAL A 596 -12.42 66.46 -19.34
CA VAL A 596 -12.96 65.31 -20.09
C VAL A 596 -11.84 64.59 -20.84
N GLY A 597 -11.82 63.26 -20.74
CA GLY A 597 -10.77 62.42 -21.29
C GLY A 597 -10.66 61.06 -20.61
N VAL A 598 -9.67 60.27 -21.01
CA VAL A 598 -9.41 58.94 -20.43
C VAL A 598 -8.13 58.98 -19.61
N TYR A 599 -8.23 58.53 -18.36
CA TYR A 599 -7.14 58.51 -17.40
C TYR A 599 -6.83 57.07 -16.97
N PRO A 600 -5.57 56.68 -16.76
CA PRO A 600 -5.25 55.33 -16.35
C PRO A 600 -5.74 55.05 -14.92
N ILE A 601 -6.22 53.82 -14.72
CA ILE A 601 -6.37 53.17 -13.43
C ILE A 601 -5.23 52.17 -13.36
N THR A 602 -4.16 52.51 -12.64
CA THR A 602 -3.02 51.62 -12.48
C THR A 602 -3.33 50.54 -11.47
N VAL A 603 -2.88 49.31 -11.74
CA VAL A 603 -2.99 48.18 -10.82
C VAL A 603 -1.62 47.59 -10.52
N GLY A 604 -1.36 47.28 -9.25
CA GLY A 604 -0.05 46.81 -8.82
C GLY A 604 -0.01 46.34 -7.37
N GLY A 605 1.18 46.38 -6.77
CA GLY A 605 1.40 46.14 -5.34
C GLY A 605 1.39 44.66 -4.91
N ALA A 606 0.69 43.79 -5.63
CA ALA A 606 0.63 42.37 -5.32
C ALA A 606 1.91 41.62 -5.71
N THR A 607 2.30 40.67 -4.88
CA THR A 607 3.41 39.73 -5.08
C THR A 607 2.92 38.32 -4.78
N SER A 608 3.55 37.30 -5.36
CA SER A 608 3.21 35.90 -5.09
C SER A 608 4.48 35.05 -5.08
N PHE A 609 4.50 34.04 -4.19
CA PHE A 609 5.51 32.99 -4.19
C PHE A 609 5.10 31.78 -5.04
N THR A 610 3.83 31.72 -5.45
CA THR A 610 3.21 30.54 -6.07
C THR A 610 2.63 30.81 -7.46
N TYR A 611 2.55 32.08 -7.89
CA TYR A 611 2.08 32.49 -9.22
C TYR A 611 3.01 33.51 -9.87
N ALA A 612 3.08 33.49 -11.21
CA ALA A 612 3.67 34.56 -12.00
C ALA A 612 2.60 35.61 -12.31
N ILE A 613 2.68 36.78 -11.66
CA ILE A 613 1.67 37.84 -11.76
C ILE A 613 1.90 38.72 -13.00
N THR A 614 0.84 38.98 -13.75
CA THR A 614 0.78 40.00 -14.81
C THR A 614 -0.28 41.05 -14.45
N PHE A 615 0.08 42.32 -14.49
CA PHE A 615 -0.83 43.45 -14.23
C PHE A 615 -1.33 44.06 -15.55
N VAL A 616 -2.63 44.37 -15.59
CA VAL A 616 -3.27 45.03 -16.72
C VAL A 616 -4.03 46.25 -16.19
N ASP A 617 -3.55 47.44 -16.54
CA ASP A 617 -4.18 48.70 -16.15
C ASP A 617 -5.55 48.87 -16.83
N GLY A 618 -6.46 49.55 -16.14
CA GLY A 618 -7.78 49.92 -16.66
C GLY A 618 -7.86 51.41 -17.00
N ASN A 619 -9.05 51.86 -17.39
CA ASN A 619 -9.33 53.22 -17.81
C ASN A 619 -10.47 53.87 -17.01
N LEU A 620 -10.24 55.08 -16.51
CA LEU A 620 -11.27 55.98 -16.00
C LEU A 620 -11.62 56.98 -17.10
N ALA A 621 -12.78 56.83 -17.73
CA ALA A 621 -13.33 57.81 -18.64
C ALA A 621 -14.06 58.92 -17.88
N ILE A 622 -13.77 60.16 -18.24
CA ILE A 622 -14.47 61.35 -17.75
C ILE A 622 -15.35 61.87 -18.88
N ASP A 623 -16.66 61.77 -18.71
CA ASP A 623 -17.64 62.26 -19.67
C ASP A 623 -17.99 63.74 -19.41
N PRO A 624 -18.39 64.50 -20.43
CA PRO A 624 -18.83 65.88 -20.25
C PRO A 624 -19.99 66.03 -19.27
N ALA A 625 -19.95 67.07 -18.44
CA ALA A 625 -21.07 67.44 -17.56
C ALA A 625 -22.18 68.15 -18.37
N PRO A 626 -23.47 68.01 -18.01
CA PRO A 626 -24.53 68.73 -18.71
C PRO A 626 -24.48 70.25 -18.42
N LEU A 627 -24.65 71.08 -19.44
CA LEU A 627 -24.77 72.54 -19.32
C LEU A 627 -25.91 73.05 -20.21
N THR A 628 -26.68 74.03 -19.75
CA THR A 628 -27.79 74.62 -20.52
C THR A 628 -27.56 76.10 -20.74
N ILE A 629 -27.75 76.56 -21.98
CA ILE A 629 -27.70 77.97 -22.39
C ILE A 629 -29.07 78.35 -22.92
N ALA A 630 -29.73 79.31 -22.27
CA ALA A 630 -31.11 79.70 -22.59
C ALA A 630 -31.21 81.19 -22.92
N ALA A 631 -31.75 81.52 -24.09
CA ALA A 631 -32.07 82.89 -24.47
C ALA A 631 -33.30 83.42 -23.71
N ALA A 632 -33.42 84.74 -23.59
CA ALA A 632 -34.60 85.39 -23.03
C ALA A 632 -35.47 86.05 -24.10
N ASN A 633 -36.78 85.91 -23.95
CA ASN A 633 -37.83 86.53 -24.75
C ASN A 633 -37.77 88.07 -24.77
N LYS A 634 -38.04 88.73 -25.92
CA LYS A 634 -38.02 90.21 -26.09
C LYS A 634 -39.11 90.72 -27.03
N ALA A 635 -39.43 92.01 -27.01
CA ALA A 635 -40.41 92.63 -27.92
C ALA A 635 -40.01 94.04 -28.39
N LYS A 636 -40.51 94.46 -29.56
CA LYS A 636 -40.35 95.82 -30.12
C LYS A 636 -41.51 96.27 -31.01
N LEU A 637 -41.64 97.58 -31.23
CA LEU A 637 -42.53 98.14 -32.26
C LEU A 637 -41.92 98.01 -33.67
N GLN A 638 -42.75 97.92 -34.71
CA GLN A 638 -42.32 97.93 -36.11
C GLN A 638 -41.63 99.25 -36.44
N GLY A 639 -40.47 99.18 -37.11
CA GLY A 639 -39.62 100.34 -37.38
C GLY A 639 -38.69 100.73 -36.22
N ALA A 640 -38.84 100.14 -35.03
CA ALA A 640 -37.92 100.36 -33.92
C ALA A 640 -36.68 99.45 -34.01
N VAL A 641 -35.56 99.93 -33.45
CA VAL A 641 -34.35 99.12 -33.28
C VAL A 641 -34.60 97.92 -32.35
N ASN A 642 -33.85 96.84 -32.51
CA ASN A 642 -33.98 95.68 -31.62
C ASN A 642 -33.49 96.02 -30.20
N PRO A 643 -34.17 95.55 -29.14
CA PRO A 643 -33.62 95.59 -27.79
C PRO A 643 -32.40 94.66 -27.69
N ALA A 644 -31.54 94.90 -26.70
CA ALA A 644 -30.41 94.03 -26.41
C ALA A 644 -30.89 92.60 -26.08
N LEU A 645 -30.30 91.62 -26.77
CA LEU A 645 -30.57 90.20 -26.53
C LEU A 645 -29.79 89.75 -25.28
N THR A 646 -30.35 88.80 -24.52
CA THR A 646 -29.76 88.29 -23.28
C THR A 646 -29.94 86.78 -23.19
N TYR A 647 -28.99 86.05 -22.61
CA TYR A 647 -29.07 84.63 -22.27
C TYR A 647 -28.61 84.35 -20.84
N ALA A 648 -28.87 83.14 -20.33
CA ALA A 648 -28.35 82.64 -19.06
C ALA A 648 -27.77 81.23 -19.23
N VAL A 649 -26.73 80.92 -18.45
CA VAL A 649 -26.06 79.61 -18.46
C VAL A 649 -26.18 78.95 -17.09
N THR A 650 -26.57 77.67 -17.06
CA THR A 650 -26.69 76.88 -15.82
C THR A 650 -26.04 75.50 -15.97
N GLY A 651 -25.44 74.99 -14.90
CA GLY A 651 -24.84 73.65 -14.85
C GLY A 651 -23.31 73.62 -14.72
N PHE A 652 -22.65 74.77 -14.54
CA PHE A 652 -21.22 74.80 -14.25
C PHE A 652 -20.92 74.03 -12.95
N VAL A 653 -19.86 73.23 -13.00
CA VAL A 653 -19.31 72.49 -11.86
C VAL A 653 -17.87 72.94 -11.62
N ASN A 654 -17.24 72.52 -10.53
CA ASN A 654 -15.85 72.89 -10.18
C ASN A 654 -15.56 74.40 -10.09
N GLY A 655 -16.58 75.25 -9.90
CA GLY A 655 -16.41 76.70 -9.87
C GLY A 655 -16.14 77.32 -11.25
N ASP A 656 -16.40 76.58 -12.33
CA ASP A 656 -16.27 77.10 -13.69
C ASP A 656 -17.21 78.26 -13.98
N THR A 657 -16.79 79.10 -14.92
CA THR A 657 -17.54 80.24 -15.45
C THR A 657 -17.51 80.20 -16.97
N GLU A 658 -18.32 81.01 -17.66
CA GLU A 658 -18.27 81.10 -19.13
C GLU A 658 -16.86 81.39 -19.65
N ALA A 659 -16.08 82.24 -18.96
CA ALA A 659 -14.73 82.61 -19.35
C ALA A 659 -13.71 81.46 -19.22
N SER A 660 -13.93 80.51 -18.29
CA SER A 660 -13.02 79.38 -18.08
C SER A 660 -13.43 78.12 -18.85
N ALA A 661 -14.73 77.97 -19.13
CA ALA A 661 -15.28 76.75 -19.71
C ALA A 661 -15.47 76.79 -21.24
N PHE A 662 -15.73 77.97 -21.82
CA PHE A 662 -16.09 78.06 -23.24
C PHE A 662 -14.85 78.22 -24.11
N SER A 663 -14.71 77.33 -25.08
CA SER A 663 -13.71 77.43 -26.16
C SER A 663 -14.22 78.26 -27.33
N THR A 664 -15.54 78.41 -27.48
CA THR A 664 -16.18 79.37 -28.37
C THR A 664 -17.32 80.08 -27.63
N PRO A 665 -17.43 81.42 -27.78
CA PRO A 665 -18.45 82.19 -27.07
C PRO A 665 -19.85 81.89 -27.60
N VAL A 666 -20.87 82.16 -26.78
CA VAL A 666 -22.28 82.06 -27.21
C VAL A 666 -22.57 83.10 -28.29
N LEU A 667 -23.06 82.64 -29.44
CA LEU A 667 -23.70 83.54 -30.39
C LEU A 667 -25.18 83.65 -30.03
N ILE A 668 -25.63 84.86 -29.71
CA ILE A 668 -27.05 85.17 -29.58
C ILE A 668 -27.47 86.09 -30.72
N ALA A 669 -28.46 85.66 -31.49
CA ALA A 669 -28.90 86.37 -32.68
C ALA A 669 -30.41 86.35 -32.80
N THR A 670 -30.93 87.28 -33.59
CA THR A 670 -32.32 87.24 -34.05
C THR A 670 -32.38 87.63 -35.52
N THR A 671 -33.33 87.04 -36.24
CA THR A 671 -33.62 87.44 -37.63
C THR A 671 -34.46 88.70 -37.71
N ALA A 672 -34.97 89.21 -36.58
CA ALA A 672 -35.62 90.51 -36.55
C ALA A 672 -34.60 91.62 -36.89
N VAL A 673 -34.96 92.54 -37.77
CA VAL A 673 -34.22 93.76 -38.09
C VAL A 673 -35.11 94.98 -37.87
N THR A 674 -34.57 96.20 -37.86
CA THR A 674 -35.37 97.43 -37.65
C THR A 674 -36.60 97.50 -38.57
N ALA A 675 -36.47 97.07 -39.83
CA ALA A 675 -37.55 97.04 -40.82
C ALA A 675 -38.48 95.81 -40.76
N SER A 676 -38.26 94.87 -39.83
CA SER A 676 -39.11 93.68 -39.68
C SER A 676 -40.57 94.06 -39.49
N ILE A 677 -41.44 93.40 -40.25
CA ILE A 677 -42.89 93.54 -40.12
C ILE A 677 -43.39 92.83 -38.86
N VAL A 678 -44.65 93.09 -38.49
CA VAL A 678 -45.31 92.43 -37.35
C VAL A 678 -45.22 90.91 -37.45
N GLY A 679 -44.80 90.25 -36.37
CA GLY A 679 -44.63 88.81 -36.32
C GLY A 679 -43.69 88.34 -35.21
N THR A 680 -43.46 87.04 -35.16
CA THR A 680 -42.50 86.39 -34.26
C THR A 680 -41.23 86.03 -34.99
N TYR A 681 -40.10 86.39 -34.41
CA TYR A 681 -38.77 86.09 -34.94
C TYR A 681 -37.99 85.32 -33.88
N PRO A 682 -37.28 84.25 -34.22
CA PRO A 682 -36.51 83.50 -33.24
C PRO A 682 -35.37 84.36 -32.66
N ILE A 683 -35.10 84.17 -31.37
CA ILE A 683 -33.86 84.57 -30.71
C ILE A 683 -33.09 83.28 -30.47
N THR A 684 -32.10 83.02 -31.29
CA THR A 684 -31.34 81.77 -31.24
C THR A 684 -30.09 81.95 -30.40
N VAL A 685 -29.78 80.95 -29.56
CA VAL A 685 -28.46 80.79 -28.93
C VAL A 685 -27.77 79.61 -29.60
N SER A 686 -26.57 79.85 -30.13
CA SER A 686 -25.84 78.86 -30.91
C SER A 686 -24.34 78.96 -30.68
N ASP A 687 -23.63 78.03 -31.32
CA ASP A 687 -22.18 78.02 -31.56
C ASP A 687 -21.28 77.87 -30.34
N ALA A 688 -21.77 78.05 -29.12
CA ALA A 688 -20.99 77.81 -27.91
C ALA A 688 -20.49 76.37 -27.82
N SER A 689 -19.20 76.20 -27.55
CA SER A 689 -18.57 74.91 -27.32
C SER A 689 -17.78 74.94 -26.02
N ALA A 690 -17.85 73.87 -25.26
CA ALA A 690 -17.10 73.68 -24.02
C ALA A 690 -16.59 72.24 -23.97
N ASN A 691 -15.28 72.06 -23.89
CA ASN A 691 -14.69 70.71 -23.98
C ASN A 691 -15.12 69.80 -22.81
N ASN A 692 -15.48 70.40 -21.67
CA ASN A 692 -15.88 69.67 -20.46
C ASN A 692 -17.39 69.57 -20.27
N TYR A 693 -18.19 70.17 -21.15
CA TYR A 693 -19.63 70.22 -20.98
C TYR A 693 -20.39 69.84 -22.24
N ALA A 694 -21.43 69.02 -22.08
CA ALA A 694 -22.42 68.77 -23.11
C ALA A 694 -23.47 69.90 -23.06
N ILE A 695 -23.38 70.83 -24.02
CA ILE A 695 -24.23 72.03 -24.05
C ILE A 695 -25.58 71.73 -24.71
N THR A 696 -26.65 72.14 -24.04
CA THR A 696 -28.02 72.19 -24.58
C THR A 696 -28.44 73.65 -24.78
N PHE A 697 -28.84 73.99 -26.01
CA PHE A 697 -29.33 75.33 -26.36
C PHE A 697 -30.84 75.41 -26.28
N VAL A 698 -31.34 76.50 -25.68
CA VAL A 698 -32.77 76.80 -25.57
C VAL A 698 -33.04 78.19 -26.14
N ASP A 699 -33.64 78.22 -27.32
CA ASP A 699 -33.98 79.45 -28.03
C ASP A 699 -35.18 80.19 -27.40
N ALA A 700 -35.31 81.47 -27.72
CA ALA A 700 -36.40 82.33 -27.30
C ALA A 700 -37.06 83.03 -28.50
N THR A 701 -38.00 83.93 -28.27
CA THR A 701 -38.76 84.63 -29.31
C THR A 701 -38.68 86.16 -29.15
N MET A 702 -38.54 86.85 -30.28
CA MET A 702 -38.68 88.29 -30.45
C MET A 702 -40.05 88.58 -31.08
N TRP A 703 -40.89 89.39 -30.42
CA TRP A 703 -42.17 89.85 -30.97
C TRP A 703 -42.03 91.25 -31.58
N VAL A 704 -42.44 91.44 -32.83
CA VAL A 704 -42.58 92.76 -33.48
C VAL A 704 -44.05 93.10 -33.62
N VAL A 705 -44.48 94.30 -33.19
CA VAL A 705 -45.89 94.73 -33.17
C VAL A 705 -46.13 96.06 -33.90
N ALA A 706 -47.32 96.30 -34.48
CA ALA A 706 -47.61 97.45 -35.37
C ALA A 706 -47.70 98.82 -34.64
N PRO A 707 -47.42 99.95 -35.32
CA PRO A 707 -47.77 101.29 -34.86
C PRO A 707 -49.28 101.58 -35.07
N ALA A 708 -49.86 102.48 -34.27
CA ALA A 708 -51.28 102.86 -34.40
C ALA A 708 -51.58 103.73 -35.65
N PRO A 709 -52.79 103.65 -36.26
CA PRO A 709 -53.14 104.39 -37.49
C PRO A 709 -53.52 105.87 -37.26
N LEU A 710 -53.20 106.76 -38.22
CA LEU A 710 -53.50 108.21 -38.17
C LEU A 710 -54.98 108.56 -38.50
N PRO A 711 -55.51 109.72 -38.03
CA PRO A 711 -56.85 110.22 -38.38
C PRO A 711 -56.95 110.74 -39.82
N THR A 712 -58.10 110.54 -40.47
CA THR A 712 -58.41 111.15 -41.79
C THR A 712 -59.81 111.74 -41.81
N ILE A 713 -60.00 112.88 -42.48
CA ILE A 713 -61.32 113.50 -42.71
C ILE A 713 -61.73 113.28 -44.18
N THR A 714 -62.95 112.80 -44.40
CA THR A 714 -63.50 112.48 -45.74
C THR A 714 -64.60 113.45 -46.18
N SER A 715 -65.42 113.96 -45.27
CA SER A 715 -66.47 114.93 -45.61
C SER A 715 -66.90 115.78 -44.42
N ILE A 716 -67.50 116.94 -44.71
CA ILE A 716 -68.20 117.78 -43.73
C ILE A 716 -69.57 118.20 -44.28
N SER A 717 -70.63 118.11 -43.47
CA SER A 717 -72.00 118.49 -43.86
C SER A 717 -72.82 119.07 -42.69
N PRO A 718 -73.56 120.17 -42.89
CA PRO A 718 -73.45 121.08 -44.04
C PRO A 718 -72.08 121.74 -44.10
N ASN A 719 -71.56 122.00 -45.32
CA ASN A 719 -70.24 122.61 -45.53
C ASN A 719 -70.27 124.15 -45.58
N SER A 720 -71.36 124.75 -45.09
CA SER A 720 -71.53 126.21 -44.96
C SER A 720 -72.46 126.54 -43.78
N GLY A 721 -72.34 127.75 -43.24
CA GLY A 721 -73.14 128.22 -42.11
C GLY A 721 -73.01 129.72 -41.83
N PRO A 722 -73.80 130.28 -40.89
CA PRO A 722 -73.76 131.69 -40.51
C PRO A 722 -72.42 132.09 -39.89
N ALA A 723 -71.94 133.32 -40.15
CA ALA A 723 -70.71 133.86 -39.55
C ALA A 723 -70.74 133.93 -38.01
N LEU A 724 -71.94 134.02 -37.41
CA LEU A 724 -72.10 134.00 -35.95
C LEU A 724 -71.86 132.62 -35.32
N GLY A 725 -71.63 131.57 -36.13
CA GLY A 725 -71.48 130.20 -35.64
C GLY A 725 -72.82 129.59 -35.18
N GLY A 726 -72.75 128.48 -34.46
CA GLY A 726 -73.93 127.80 -33.92
C GLY A 726 -74.55 126.75 -34.84
N GLN A 727 -73.99 126.52 -36.04
CA GLN A 727 -74.44 125.45 -36.93
C GLN A 727 -73.89 124.11 -36.46
N THR A 728 -74.75 123.10 -36.35
CA THR A 728 -74.28 121.73 -36.14
C THR A 728 -73.79 121.16 -37.47
N VAL A 729 -72.55 120.71 -37.51
CA VAL A 729 -71.91 120.08 -38.67
C VAL A 729 -71.37 118.71 -38.29
N THR A 730 -71.48 117.76 -39.21
CA THR A 730 -70.93 116.41 -39.06
C THR A 730 -69.71 116.29 -39.93
N ILE A 731 -68.58 115.91 -39.32
CA ILE A 731 -67.31 115.59 -39.97
C ILE A 731 -67.18 114.07 -39.98
N THR A 732 -67.06 113.47 -41.16
CA THR A 732 -66.94 112.02 -41.33
C THR A 732 -65.52 111.67 -41.76
N GLY A 733 -64.96 110.57 -41.28
CA GLY A 733 -63.58 110.17 -41.53
C GLY A 733 -63.21 108.81 -40.93
N THR A 734 -61.94 108.60 -40.59
CA THR A 734 -61.46 107.40 -39.88
C THR A 734 -60.48 107.77 -38.77
N ASN A 735 -60.38 106.92 -37.74
CA ASN A 735 -59.57 107.11 -36.53
C ASN A 735 -59.79 108.48 -35.87
N LEU A 736 -61.03 108.98 -35.86
CA LEU A 736 -61.40 110.30 -35.33
C LEU A 736 -61.71 110.30 -33.82
N ASP A 737 -61.52 109.19 -33.11
CA ASP A 737 -61.93 108.98 -31.72
C ASP A 737 -60.97 109.56 -30.64
N GLY A 738 -60.03 110.42 -31.05
CA GLY A 738 -59.13 111.16 -30.14
C GLY A 738 -59.60 112.58 -29.79
N ALA A 739 -58.94 113.25 -28.85
CA ALA A 739 -59.31 114.60 -28.40
C ALA A 739 -59.17 115.66 -29.51
N ILE A 740 -60.29 116.26 -29.95
CA ILE A 740 -60.31 117.21 -31.07
C ILE A 740 -60.17 118.65 -30.56
N THR A 741 -59.08 119.31 -30.95
CA THR A 741 -58.86 120.75 -30.77
C THR A 741 -58.64 121.41 -32.15
N ASP A 742 -58.96 122.70 -32.29
CA ASP A 742 -58.65 123.53 -33.48
C ASP A 742 -59.32 123.14 -34.82
N LEU A 743 -60.62 122.86 -34.76
CA LEU A 743 -61.38 122.26 -35.85
C LEU A 743 -61.81 123.20 -36.97
N PHE A 744 -61.97 124.51 -36.74
CA PHE A 744 -62.38 125.47 -37.79
C PHE A 744 -61.42 126.64 -37.84
N GLY A 745 -60.38 126.54 -38.67
CA GLY A 745 -59.39 127.62 -38.86
C GLY A 745 -58.62 127.97 -37.60
N GLY A 746 -58.46 127.01 -36.68
CA GLY A 746 -57.88 127.24 -35.34
C GLY A 746 -58.89 127.65 -34.26
N ALA A 747 -60.18 127.80 -34.58
CA ALA A 747 -61.22 128.01 -33.57
C ALA A 747 -61.74 126.66 -33.04
N ALA A 748 -61.81 126.54 -31.71
CA ALA A 748 -62.35 125.35 -31.07
C ALA A 748 -63.85 125.21 -31.34
N ALA A 749 -64.25 124.06 -31.88
CA ALA A 749 -65.66 123.70 -32.00
C ALA A 749 -66.15 123.03 -30.72
N THR A 750 -67.43 123.16 -30.42
CA THR A 750 -68.04 122.36 -29.36
C THR A 750 -68.37 120.98 -29.91
N VAL A 751 -67.68 119.94 -29.44
CA VAL A 751 -67.97 118.55 -29.84
C VAL A 751 -69.29 118.10 -29.22
N VAL A 752 -70.20 117.63 -30.05
CA VAL A 752 -71.51 117.07 -29.65
C VAL A 752 -71.39 115.57 -29.46
N THR A 753 -70.85 114.87 -30.45
CA THR A 753 -70.56 113.43 -30.39
C THR A 753 -69.30 113.11 -31.18
N ILE A 754 -68.57 112.09 -30.72
CA ILE A 754 -67.33 111.62 -31.33
C ILE A 754 -67.36 110.09 -31.44
N SER A 755 -66.85 109.59 -32.54
CA SER A 755 -66.63 108.17 -32.83
C SER A 755 -65.43 108.04 -33.76
N THR A 756 -64.95 106.81 -33.96
CA THR A 756 -63.83 106.54 -34.88
C THR A 756 -64.09 107.02 -36.31
N THR A 757 -65.36 107.17 -36.72
CA THR A 757 -65.72 107.51 -38.11
C THR A 757 -66.50 108.81 -38.28
N SER A 758 -66.98 109.41 -37.20
CA SER A 758 -67.84 110.59 -37.27
C SER A 758 -67.69 111.46 -36.03
N VAL A 759 -67.59 112.77 -36.26
CA VAL A 759 -67.55 113.81 -35.25
C VAL A 759 -68.64 114.81 -35.57
N VAL A 760 -69.63 114.93 -34.70
CA VAL A 760 -70.63 115.99 -34.79
C VAL A 760 -70.19 117.11 -33.88
N VAL A 761 -70.10 118.32 -34.42
CA VAL A 761 -69.66 119.52 -33.71
C VAL A 761 -70.58 120.68 -33.99
N VAL A 762 -70.64 121.65 -33.07
CA VAL A 762 -71.25 122.95 -33.32
C VAL A 762 -70.14 123.91 -33.74
N THR A 763 -70.31 124.56 -34.89
CA THR A 763 -69.33 125.49 -35.44
C THR A 763 -69.20 126.73 -34.55
N PRO A 764 -67.97 127.20 -34.27
CA PRO A 764 -67.75 128.47 -33.59
C PRO A 764 -68.06 129.66 -34.53
N ALA A 765 -68.23 130.86 -33.96
CA ALA A 765 -68.30 132.09 -34.75
C ALA A 765 -66.99 132.31 -35.52
N HIS A 766 -67.07 132.69 -36.80
CA HIS A 766 -65.91 132.91 -37.65
C HIS A 766 -66.17 134.02 -38.68
N ALA A 767 -65.12 134.74 -39.10
CA ALA A 767 -65.24 135.72 -40.18
C ALA A 767 -65.72 135.07 -41.50
N LEU A 768 -66.43 135.84 -42.34
CA LEU A 768 -66.92 135.39 -43.65
C LEU A 768 -65.75 134.91 -44.54
N GLY A 769 -65.82 133.68 -45.04
CA GLY A 769 -64.79 133.10 -45.93
C GLY A 769 -64.71 131.57 -45.84
N LEU A 770 -63.81 130.96 -46.63
CA LEU A 770 -63.47 129.54 -46.51
C LEU A 770 -62.62 129.28 -45.26
N VAL A 771 -62.88 128.18 -44.55
CA VAL A 771 -62.20 127.82 -43.30
C VAL A 771 -61.73 126.36 -43.38
N ASN A 772 -60.47 126.10 -43.00
CA ASN A 772 -59.92 124.75 -42.97
C ASN A 772 -60.40 123.96 -41.76
N VAL A 773 -60.60 122.65 -41.95
CA VAL A 773 -60.99 121.71 -40.89
C VAL A 773 -59.89 120.69 -40.64
N VAL A 774 -59.42 120.59 -39.39
CA VAL A 774 -58.31 119.71 -38.97
C VAL A 774 -58.71 118.90 -37.74
N VAL A 775 -58.43 117.59 -37.74
CA VAL A 775 -58.61 116.69 -36.59
C VAL A 775 -57.26 116.08 -36.22
N THR A 776 -56.92 116.15 -34.94
CA THR A 776 -55.71 115.55 -34.35
C THR A 776 -56.13 114.50 -33.31
N THR A 777 -55.43 113.37 -33.24
CA THR A 777 -55.61 112.35 -32.20
C THR A 777 -54.28 112.08 -31.48
N PRO A 778 -54.30 111.58 -30.22
CA PRO A 778 -53.09 111.29 -29.43
C PRO A 778 -52.13 110.30 -30.09
#